data_AF-A0A1D1ZPE5-F1
#
_entry.id   AF-A0A1D1ZPE5-F1
#
_cell.length_a   1.000
_cell.length_b   1.000
_cell.length_c   1.000
_cell.angle_alpha   90.00
_cell.angle_beta   90.00
_cell.angle_gamma   90.00
#
_symmetry.space_group_name_H-M   'P 1'
#
loop_
_entity.id
_entity.type
_entity.pdbx_description
1 polymer ?
#
loop_
_entity_poly.entity_id
_entity_poly.type
_entity_poly.pdbx_seq_one_letter_code
_entity_poly.pdbx_strand_id
1 'polypeptide(L)'
;MRSSARTLTATVWLLLSVTLQANAQLANCSAPRPGATAAPGCLCGQDVQQSCGDGLVCSQPTSVALASDAEAGSVPFLCIPCVFGQYCPEGTALPAFRDPGFQTAMKGLECRSGFYCPSPLAQLPCPQGAFCGPGSVAPTTCAMDELLRTSPNMELPQRPTTVYSSVYVDGDTLGGNYCPANSSTPSTQCAGGTYCPSPGLALPCPKGSFCKPGSKDPSPCPFLTSCPPGSSKAALSWTGFILLAGILLGLLAAYCTAEALMRMAQRRQLHTQEARDRLWKLLNPLFAPHHRRGEGSFRAFNSIRPRLHIEFRNLGLELHDGRTILSGVTGRFEHSKVSAVMGPSGAGKTTFLSVLMGQSSSHGKTMGSLRINGRSVGIPDLQSVVGFVPQEDLVHEDLTVRENLVYSARLRLSTSKPRQEQMDIVDDVLDVLQLRHVQHQIVGSVERRGISGGQRKRVSIGLELAAKPSILFMDEPTSGLDATAAADILQALKRMAGLGMNVIAVLHQPRFSIFALFDDIMLLGKGGRLVYLGPSWLAMPYFESLDFELPLHENPADFVMDVISGSVPQRGCDAFHPERLVGLWQTYGLSWVRTQSKLMPLDPTYGSRPPEQLRIDPEQFALLSEQFDAADADGDDALRAGDLQVLLRALGLEPSTLDIQMIMAELAIPRTGLVSKEAFMQYVQ
;
A
#
# COMPACT_ATOMS: atom_id res chain seq x y z
N MET A 1 -19.66 -24.78 26.06
CA MET A 1 -18.64 -25.18 27.07
C MET A 1 -18.36 -23.94 27.90
N ARG A 2 -19.00 -23.59 29.04
CA ARG A 2 -19.16 -24.30 30.34
C ARG A 2 -17.85 -25.00 30.73
N SER A 3 -17.22 -24.78 31.89
CA SER A 3 -17.75 -24.40 33.21
C SER A 3 -16.62 -24.00 34.16
N SER A 4 -16.94 -23.27 35.23
CA SER A 4 -16.62 -23.65 36.61
C SER A 4 -17.23 -22.62 37.56
N ALA A 5 -17.78 -22.92 38.73
CA ALA A 5 -18.29 -24.12 39.37
C ALA A 5 -18.97 -23.62 40.67
N ARG A 6 -20.18 -24.11 40.96
CA ARG A 6 -20.51 -24.92 42.14
C ARG A 6 -20.59 -24.20 43.50
N THR A 7 -21.86 -24.06 43.93
CA THR A 7 -22.43 -24.55 45.20
C THR A 7 -21.71 -24.26 46.51
N LEU A 8 -22.33 -23.37 47.30
CA LEU A 8 -22.36 -23.20 48.76
C LEU A 8 -23.53 -22.20 48.94
N THR A 9 -24.52 -22.26 49.82
CA THR A 9 -24.81 -22.91 51.10
C THR A 9 -26.31 -22.61 51.31
N ALA A 10 -27.18 -23.61 51.47
CA ALA A 10 -27.61 -24.08 52.78
C ALA A 10 -27.89 -22.93 53.78
N THR A 11 -29.18 -22.79 54.07
CA THR A 11 -29.78 -22.66 55.40
C THR A 11 -30.36 -21.32 55.85
N VAL A 12 -31.69 -21.38 56.01
CA VAL A 12 -32.43 -21.00 57.23
C VAL A 12 -32.45 -19.51 57.51
N TRP A 13 -33.48 -18.83 57.00
CA TRP A 13 -34.07 -17.68 57.68
C TRP A 13 -35.53 -17.60 57.24
N LEU A 14 -36.43 -17.93 58.17
CA LEU A 14 -37.91 -17.90 58.16
C LEU A 14 -38.33 -19.22 58.81
N LEU A 15 -38.94 -19.29 59.97
CA LEU A 15 -39.77 -18.36 60.71
C LEU A 15 -40.07 -19.02 62.07
N LEU A 16 -40.68 -18.24 62.96
CA LEU A 16 -41.74 -18.70 63.86
C LEU A 16 -41.33 -19.62 65.00
N SER A 17 -41.22 -19.01 66.17
CA SER A 17 -42.10 -19.41 67.28
C SER A 17 -43.04 -18.22 67.50
N VAL A 18 -44.32 -18.24 67.10
CA VAL A 18 -45.45 -19.00 67.70
C VAL A 18 -45.57 -18.59 69.16
N THR A 19 -46.66 -18.05 69.68
CA THR A 19 -48.04 -17.69 69.29
C THR A 19 -48.61 -17.14 70.62
N LEU A 20 -49.77 -16.49 70.63
CA LEU A 20 -50.87 -16.99 71.48
C LEU A 20 -52.17 -16.26 71.16
N GLN A 21 -53.18 -17.09 70.91
CA GLN A 21 -54.58 -16.92 71.25
C GLN A 21 -55.40 -15.86 70.49
N ALA A 22 -56.11 -16.39 69.49
CA ALA A 22 -57.56 -16.23 69.49
C ALA A 22 -58.12 -16.69 70.83
N ASN A 23 -58.91 -15.83 71.48
CA ASN A 23 -59.82 -16.24 72.54
C ASN A 23 -61.24 -15.88 72.07
N ALA A 24 -61.98 -16.91 71.65
CA ALA A 24 -63.43 -16.89 71.61
C ALA A 24 -63.92 -17.57 72.90
N GLN A 25 -64.41 -16.77 73.86
CA GLN A 25 -65.19 -17.18 75.02
C GLN A 25 -66.17 -16.02 75.26
N LEU A 26 -67.47 -16.22 75.03
CA LEU A 26 -68.51 -16.66 75.99
C LEU A 26 -69.30 -15.48 76.56
N ALA A 27 -70.63 -15.67 76.66
CA ALA A 27 -71.67 -14.77 77.21
C ALA A 27 -71.96 -13.50 76.37
N ASN A 28 -73.13 -13.24 75.79
CA ASN A 28 -74.54 -13.55 76.08
C ASN A 28 -75.02 -13.15 77.49
N CYS A 29 -75.86 -12.10 77.52
CA CYS A 29 -76.86 -11.64 78.51
C CYS A 29 -76.86 -10.10 78.50
N SER A 30 -77.96 -9.33 78.45
CA SER A 30 -79.40 -9.60 78.31
C SER A 30 -80.11 -8.24 78.26
N ALA A 31 -81.18 -8.18 77.46
CA ALA A 31 -82.32 -7.24 77.31
C ALA A 31 -82.71 -6.33 78.53
N PRO A 32 -83.57 -5.27 78.40
CA PRO A 32 -84.70 -5.15 77.44
C PRO A 32 -85.16 -3.75 76.88
N ARG A 33 -85.86 -3.82 75.72
CA ARG A 33 -87.11 -3.11 75.28
C ARG A 33 -87.15 -1.55 75.16
N PRO A 34 -88.21 -0.95 74.57
CA PRO A 34 -88.73 -1.12 73.21
C PRO A 34 -89.05 0.24 72.53
N GLY A 35 -89.26 0.21 71.21
CA GLY A 35 -90.24 1.09 70.57
C GLY A 35 -89.69 2.27 69.76
N ALA A 36 -90.52 2.62 68.78
CA ALA A 36 -90.50 3.83 67.97
C ALA A 36 -89.26 3.96 67.05
N THR A 37 -89.38 4.09 65.75
CA THR A 37 -90.54 4.45 64.92
C THR A 37 -90.10 4.14 63.49
N ALA A 38 -91.01 3.58 62.69
CA ALA A 38 -90.98 3.87 61.27
C ALA A 38 -90.91 5.39 61.12
N ALA A 39 -89.79 5.91 60.62
CA ALA A 39 -89.69 7.29 60.20
C ALA A 39 -89.86 7.33 58.68
N PRO A 40 -90.62 8.32 58.19
CA PRO A 40 -91.56 8.13 57.11
C PRO A 40 -90.92 8.26 55.74
N GLY A 41 -91.60 7.61 54.79
CA GLY A 41 -91.49 7.66 53.35
C GLY A 41 -90.59 8.73 52.72
N CYS A 42 -89.83 8.27 51.73
CA CYS A 42 -89.70 9.02 50.49
C CYS A 42 -89.93 8.04 49.33
N LEU A 43 -91.07 8.22 48.66
CA LEU A 43 -91.34 7.72 47.32
C LEU A 43 -90.56 8.62 46.36
N CYS A 44 -89.49 8.16 45.70
CA CYS A 44 -89.02 8.95 44.57
C CYS A 44 -90.06 8.82 43.43
N GLY A 45 -90.47 9.97 42.89
CA GLY A 45 -91.50 10.10 41.87
C GLY A 45 -91.23 11.37 41.07
N GLN A 46 -91.79 11.45 39.86
CA GLN A 46 -91.32 12.32 38.77
C GLN A 46 -91.37 13.84 38.97
N ASP A 47 -91.88 14.37 40.08
CA ASP A 47 -91.79 15.79 40.39
C ASP A 47 -91.84 15.96 41.92
N VAL A 48 -90.94 16.81 42.44
CA VAL A 48 -90.74 17.29 43.83
C VAL A 48 -89.40 16.86 44.47
N GLN A 49 -88.63 17.89 44.88
CA GLN A 49 -87.36 17.85 45.60
C GLN A 49 -87.48 17.10 46.94
N GLN A 50 -87.05 15.83 46.97
CA GLN A 50 -86.63 15.14 48.19
C GLN A 50 -85.37 14.33 47.90
N SER A 51 -84.24 14.88 48.32
CA SER A 51 -82.90 14.32 48.23
C SER A 51 -82.71 13.21 49.26
N CYS A 52 -82.04 12.12 48.89
CA CYS A 52 -81.38 11.31 49.91
C CYS A 52 -80.28 12.17 50.57
N GLY A 53 -80.14 12.06 51.89
CA GLY A 53 -79.06 12.74 52.63
C GLY A 53 -77.67 12.30 52.13
N ASP A 54 -76.63 13.07 52.48
CA ASP A 54 -75.25 12.77 52.06
C ASP A 54 -74.90 11.27 52.27
N GLY A 55 -74.20 10.68 51.31
CA GLY A 55 -73.77 9.27 51.35
C GLY A 55 -74.83 8.24 50.93
N LEU A 56 -76.05 8.68 50.60
CA LEU A 56 -77.15 7.85 50.09
C LEU A 56 -77.57 8.31 48.69
N VAL A 57 -78.03 7.38 47.86
CA VAL A 57 -78.49 7.64 46.49
C VAL A 57 -79.86 7.02 46.24
N CYS A 58 -80.74 7.77 45.59
CA CYS A 58 -82.07 7.26 45.23
C CYS A 58 -81.95 6.29 44.04
N SER A 59 -82.37 5.02 44.24
CA SER A 59 -82.36 3.95 43.23
C SER A 59 -83.67 3.15 43.25
N GLN A 60 -84.06 2.58 42.09
CA GLN A 60 -85.21 1.67 42.01
C GLN A 60 -84.81 0.23 42.46
N PRO A 61 -85.71 -0.53 43.10
CA PRO A 61 -85.45 -1.87 43.63
C PRO A 61 -85.23 -2.91 42.52
N THR A 62 -84.34 -3.87 42.78
CA THR A 62 -83.78 -4.79 41.78
C THR A 62 -84.45 -6.16 41.65
N SER A 63 -85.36 -6.59 42.54
CA SER A 63 -86.09 -7.87 42.33
C SER A 63 -87.32 -8.08 43.23
N VAL A 64 -88.47 -8.32 42.58
CA VAL A 64 -89.55 -9.28 42.91
C VAL A 64 -89.64 -9.71 44.39
N ALA A 65 -90.17 -8.86 45.27
CA ALA A 65 -90.76 -9.27 46.55
C ALA A 65 -91.70 -8.17 47.05
N LEU A 66 -92.91 -8.17 46.49
CA LEU A 66 -94.19 -7.64 46.99
C LEU A 66 -95.08 -7.44 45.76
N ALA A 67 -95.32 -8.54 45.05
CA ALA A 67 -96.35 -8.63 44.02
C ALA A 67 -97.53 -9.39 44.62
N SER A 68 -98.43 -8.65 45.25
CA SER A 68 -99.84 -9.00 45.31
C SER A 68 -100.61 -7.71 45.55
N ASP A 69 -101.30 -7.29 44.49
CA ASP A 69 -102.33 -6.25 44.44
C ASP A 69 -101.85 -4.78 44.51
N ALA A 70 -101.30 -4.30 43.39
CA ALA A 70 -101.51 -2.92 42.96
C ALA A 70 -101.29 -2.76 41.45
N GLU A 71 -102.27 -2.12 40.80
CA GLU A 71 -102.30 -1.68 39.40
C GLU A 71 -101.18 -0.68 39.09
N ALA A 72 -100.97 -0.40 37.79
CA ALA A 72 -99.97 0.51 37.24
C ALA A 72 -99.82 1.83 38.03
N GLY A 73 -98.84 1.86 38.95
CA GLY A 73 -98.48 3.00 39.77
C GLY A 73 -97.09 2.80 40.38
N SER A 74 -96.17 3.73 40.07
CA SER A 74 -94.87 4.00 40.70
C SER A 74 -94.18 2.84 41.48
N VAL A 75 -93.13 2.26 40.87
CA VAL A 75 -92.16 1.43 41.62
C VAL A 75 -91.54 2.29 42.73
N PRO A 76 -91.57 1.89 44.01
CA PRO A 76 -91.03 2.70 45.08
C PRO A 76 -89.51 2.77 44.95
N PHE A 77 -88.96 3.98 44.90
CA PHE A 77 -87.51 4.15 44.95
C PHE A 77 -87.02 4.10 46.40
N LEU A 78 -85.79 3.65 46.59
CA LEU A 78 -85.15 3.48 47.88
C LEU A 78 -83.86 4.32 47.91
N CYS A 79 -83.61 5.00 49.03
CA CYS A 79 -82.28 5.54 49.32
C CYS A 79 -81.33 4.39 49.69
N ILE A 80 -80.40 4.08 48.80
CA ILE A 80 -79.39 3.03 48.99
C ILE A 80 -78.07 3.72 49.37
N PRO A 81 -77.32 3.20 50.38
CA PRO A 81 -76.02 3.77 50.70
C PRO A 81 -75.05 3.59 49.54
N CYS A 82 -74.29 4.64 49.24
CA CYS A 82 -73.15 4.52 48.34
C CYS A 82 -72.10 3.61 48.94
N VAL A 83 -71.34 2.96 48.06
CA VAL A 83 -70.26 2.08 48.49
C VAL A 83 -68.96 2.85 48.66
N PHE A 84 -68.02 2.28 49.41
CA PHE A 84 -66.67 2.80 49.51
C PHE A 84 -66.07 3.02 48.11
N GLY A 85 -65.47 4.19 47.89
CA GLY A 85 -64.86 4.55 46.60
C GLY A 85 -65.78 5.39 45.73
N GLN A 86 -67.04 5.60 46.14
CA GLN A 86 -67.93 6.59 45.55
C GLN A 86 -68.02 7.84 46.44
N TYR A 87 -68.38 8.98 45.85
CA TYR A 87 -68.69 10.21 46.58
C TYR A 87 -70.07 10.71 46.19
N CYS A 88 -70.98 10.72 47.16
CA CYS A 88 -72.39 10.96 46.93
C CYS A 88 -72.84 12.19 47.72
N PRO A 89 -72.77 13.39 47.12
CA PRO A 89 -73.30 14.59 47.73
C PRO A 89 -74.84 14.52 47.79
N GLU A 90 -75.42 15.27 48.72
CA GLU A 90 -76.87 15.37 48.90
C GLU A 90 -77.60 15.61 47.57
N GLY A 91 -78.70 14.88 47.36
CA GLY A 91 -79.54 15.06 46.17
C GLY A 91 -79.10 14.29 44.93
N THR A 92 -78.14 13.37 45.07
CA THR A 92 -77.76 12.50 43.95
C THR A 92 -78.81 11.41 43.69
N ALA A 93 -79.28 11.31 42.43
CA ALA A 93 -80.27 10.32 41.99
C ALA A 93 -79.75 9.51 40.80
N LEU A 94 -80.05 8.20 40.80
CA LEU A 94 -79.74 7.32 39.68
C LEU A 94 -80.97 7.16 38.76
N PRO A 95 -80.77 7.04 37.45
CA PRO A 95 -81.85 6.67 36.54
C PRO A 95 -82.34 5.24 36.82
N ALA A 96 -83.42 4.80 36.19
CA ALA A 96 -83.95 3.45 36.37
C ALA A 96 -82.90 2.37 36.04
N PHE A 97 -82.87 1.25 36.77
CA PHE A 97 -81.86 0.19 36.59
C PHE A 97 -81.81 -0.37 35.14
N ARG A 98 -82.93 -0.32 34.42
CA ARG A 98 -83.03 -0.77 33.01
C ARG A 98 -82.63 0.30 31.99
N ASP A 99 -82.37 1.53 32.43
CA ASP A 99 -81.89 2.60 31.57
C ASP A 99 -80.43 2.32 31.18
N PRO A 100 -80.07 2.33 29.89
CA PRO A 100 -78.68 2.20 29.47
C PRO A 100 -77.75 3.27 30.09
N GLY A 101 -78.29 4.41 30.53
CA GLY A 101 -77.59 5.46 31.28
C GLY A 101 -77.28 5.14 32.74
N PHE A 102 -77.87 4.09 33.34
CA PHE A 102 -77.66 3.72 34.75
C PHE A 102 -76.20 3.42 35.07
N GLN A 103 -75.53 2.64 34.22
CA GLN A 103 -74.11 2.34 34.41
C GLN A 103 -73.23 3.60 34.31
N THR A 104 -73.61 4.55 33.46
CA THR A 104 -72.90 5.83 33.29
C THR A 104 -73.09 6.73 34.50
N ALA A 105 -74.31 6.79 35.05
CA ALA A 105 -74.60 7.53 36.27
C ALA A 105 -73.89 6.92 37.49
N MET A 106 -73.83 5.59 37.59
CA MET A 106 -73.05 4.87 38.62
C MET A 106 -71.55 5.13 38.52
N LYS A 107 -71.00 5.21 37.30
CA LYS A 107 -69.59 5.62 37.09
C LYS A 107 -69.36 7.09 37.43
N GLY A 108 -70.35 7.96 37.19
CA GLY A 108 -70.29 9.38 37.57
C GLY A 108 -70.18 9.63 39.07
N LEU A 109 -70.54 8.64 39.88
CA LEU A 109 -70.42 8.65 41.35
C LEU A 109 -69.06 8.18 41.87
N GLU A 110 -68.18 7.65 41.01
CA GLU A 110 -66.84 7.24 41.41
C GLU A 110 -66.05 8.44 41.98
N CYS A 111 -65.25 8.18 43.00
CA CYS A 111 -64.38 9.18 43.58
C CYS A 111 -63.50 9.80 42.48
N ARG A 112 -63.49 11.14 42.39
CA ARG A 112 -62.75 11.87 41.36
C ARG A 112 -61.26 11.52 41.38
N SER A 113 -60.66 11.32 40.22
CA SER A 113 -59.22 11.10 40.08
C SER A 113 -58.40 12.22 40.76
N GLY A 114 -57.33 11.85 41.47
CA GLY A 114 -56.55 12.77 42.30
C GLY A 114 -57.09 12.94 43.72
N PHE A 115 -58.22 12.30 44.05
CA PHE A 115 -58.81 12.22 45.38
C PHE A 115 -59.07 10.76 45.76
N TYR A 116 -59.16 10.48 47.06
CA TYR A 116 -59.63 9.20 47.57
C TYR A 116 -60.79 9.41 48.54
N CYS A 117 -61.72 8.47 48.55
CA CYS A 117 -62.96 8.54 49.28
C CYS A 117 -63.04 7.37 50.26
N PRO A 118 -62.51 7.53 51.50
CA PRO A 118 -62.51 6.48 52.51
C PRO A 118 -63.91 6.22 53.09
N SER A 119 -64.87 7.11 52.83
CA SER A 119 -66.29 6.90 53.06
C SER A 119 -67.09 7.65 51.99
N PRO A 120 -68.36 7.30 51.76
CA PRO A 120 -69.22 7.97 50.78
C PRO A 120 -69.47 9.47 51.04
N LEU A 121 -69.09 9.94 52.22
CA LEU A 121 -69.29 11.31 52.73
C LEU A 121 -68.02 12.18 52.62
N ALA A 122 -66.85 11.57 52.39
CA ALA A 122 -65.57 12.25 52.47
C ALA A 122 -64.79 12.10 51.17
N GLN A 123 -64.43 13.22 50.55
CA GLN A 123 -63.52 13.29 49.42
C GLN A 123 -62.25 14.02 49.84
N LEU A 124 -61.13 13.28 49.93
CA LEU A 124 -59.85 13.81 50.42
C LEU A 124 -58.81 13.87 49.29
N PRO A 125 -57.98 14.92 49.23
CA PRO A 125 -56.92 15.06 48.23
C PRO A 125 -55.90 13.93 48.35
N CYS A 126 -55.36 13.46 47.22
CA CYS A 126 -54.33 12.44 47.25
C CYS A 126 -53.02 13.01 47.83
N PRO A 127 -52.43 12.39 48.87
CA PRO A 127 -51.21 12.89 49.49
C PRO A 127 -50.01 12.77 48.53
N GLN A 128 -49.02 13.63 48.72
CA GLN A 128 -47.76 13.60 47.97
C GLN A 128 -47.05 12.25 48.14
N GLY A 129 -46.50 11.71 47.05
CA GLY A 129 -45.89 10.37 47.03
C GLY A 129 -46.88 9.21 46.85
N ALA A 130 -48.17 9.50 46.70
CA ALA A 130 -49.21 8.55 46.33
C ALA A 130 -49.96 8.99 45.06
N PHE A 131 -50.69 8.07 44.45
CA PHE A 131 -51.62 8.36 43.38
C PHE A 131 -53.00 7.76 43.69
N CYS A 132 -54.04 8.44 43.21
CA CYS A 132 -55.43 8.07 43.45
C CYS A 132 -56.18 8.09 42.12
N GLY A 133 -56.47 6.91 41.59
CA GLY A 133 -57.30 6.74 40.40
C GLY A 133 -58.80 6.98 40.67
N PRO A 134 -59.66 6.97 39.64
CA PRO A 134 -61.10 7.01 39.84
C PRO A 134 -61.56 5.85 40.73
N GLY A 135 -62.45 6.14 41.68
CA GLY A 135 -62.99 5.13 42.59
C GLY A 135 -62.10 4.76 43.80
N SER A 136 -60.97 5.47 44.00
CA SER A 136 -60.01 5.10 45.05
C SER A 136 -60.57 5.26 46.46
N VAL A 137 -60.53 4.20 47.26
CA VAL A 137 -60.92 4.23 48.69
C VAL A 137 -59.80 4.66 49.62
N ALA A 138 -58.55 4.47 49.19
CA ALA A 138 -57.34 4.79 49.93
C ALA A 138 -56.24 5.21 48.93
N PRO A 139 -55.28 6.06 49.36
CA PRO A 139 -54.18 6.45 48.50
C PRO A 139 -53.24 5.27 48.24
N THR A 140 -52.83 5.08 46.98
CA THR A 140 -51.92 4.01 46.59
C THR A 140 -50.50 4.56 46.46
N THR A 141 -49.50 3.90 47.03
CA THR A 141 -48.10 4.36 46.98
C THR A 141 -47.60 4.52 45.56
N CYS A 142 -46.84 5.58 45.27
CA CYS A 142 -46.19 5.80 43.97
C CYS A 142 -44.77 5.19 43.93
N ALA A 143 -44.34 4.55 45.02
CA ALA A 143 -43.08 3.83 45.08
C ALA A 143 -43.17 2.55 44.26
N MET A 144 -42.51 2.52 43.11
CA MET A 144 -42.65 1.40 42.17
C MET A 144 -42.16 0.07 42.75
N ASP A 145 -41.11 0.10 43.58
CA ASP A 145 -40.58 -1.08 44.29
C ASP A 145 -41.57 -1.67 45.31
N GLU A 146 -42.44 -0.84 45.88
CA GLU A 146 -43.45 -1.25 46.87
C GLU A 146 -44.76 -1.67 46.17
N LEU A 147 -45.13 -0.96 45.11
CA LEU A 147 -46.25 -1.31 44.23
C LEU A 147 -46.08 -2.70 43.61
N LEU A 148 -44.89 -2.99 43.07
CA LEU A 148 -44.61 -4.29 42.47
C LEU A 148 -44.67 -5.44 43.49
N ARG A 149 -44.36 -5.17 44.77
CA ARG A 149 -44.46 -6.17 45.85
C ARG A 149 -45.90 -6.40 46.30
N THR A 150 -46.71 -5.35 46.37
CA THR A 150 -48.06 -5.40 46.96
C THR A 150 -49.16 -5.70 45.94
N SER A 151 -48.98 -5.35 44.65
CA SER A 151 -50.01 -5.52 43.61
C SER A 151 -49.41 -5.66 42.21
N PRO A 152 -48.83 -6.83 41.87
CA PRO A 152 -48.05 -7.04 40.63
C PRO A 152 -48.86 -6.99 39.32
N ASN A 153 -50.19 -7.20 39.39
CA ASN A 153 -51.08 -7.27 38.22
C ASN A 153 -52.07 -6.10 38.13
N MET A 154 -51.75 -4.96 38.75
CA MET A 154 -52.63 -3.79 38.73
C MET A 154 -52.71 -3.19 37.31
N GLU A 155 -53.92 -2.97 36.81
CA GLU A 155 -54.17 -2.23 35.57
C GLU A 155 -54.34 -0.74 35.88
N LEU A 156 -53.76 0.12 35.03
CA LEU A 156 -53.88 1.57 35.21
C LEU A 156 -55.20 2.07 34.60
N PRO A 157 -55.97 2.95 35.28
CA PRO A 157 -57.33 3.36 34.87
C PRO A 157 -57.47 4.07 33.50
N GLN A 158 -56.38 4.22 32.73
CA GLN A 158 -56.31 5.01 31.49
C GLN A 158 -55.40 4.38 30.42
N ARG A 159 -54.85 3.17 30.61
CA ARG A 159 -53.99 2.50 29.62
C ARG A 159 -54.24 0.98 29.61
N PRO A 160 -54.26 0.32 28.44
CA PRO A 160 -54.51 -1.13 28.32
C PRO A 160 -53.34 -2.01 28.79
N THR A 161 -52.38 -1.44 29.51
CA THR A 161 -51.09 -2.03 29.86
C THR A 161 -50.97 -2.13 31.38
N THR A 162 -50.61 -3.32 31.89
CA THR A 162 -50.39 -3.55 33.33
C THR A 162 -49.21 -2.73 33.83
N VAL A 163 -49.20 -2.43 35.14
CA VAL A 163 -48.08 -1.76 35.83
C VAL A 163 -46.75 -2.36 35.41
N TYR A 164 -46.64 -3.69 35.30
CA TYR A 164 -45.42 -4.39 34.90
C TYR A 164 -44.83 -3.90 33.55
N SER A 165 -45.63 -3.83 32.49
CA SER A 165 -45.17 -3.36 31.16
C SER A 165 -44.82 -1.87 31.12
N SER A 166 -45.39 -1.09 32.04
CA SER A 166 -45.10 0.32 32.18
C SER A 166 -43.91 0.63 33.09
N VAL A 167 -43.39 -0.36 33.84
CA VAL A 167 -42.26 -0.24 34.79
C VAL A 167 -40.94 -0.73 34.19
N TYR A 168 -41.02 -1.55 33.13
CA TYR A 168 -39.87 -1.96 32.35
C TYR A 168 -39.98 -1.37 30.94
N VAL A 169 -39.14 -0.38 30.64
CA VAL A 169 -38.89 0.07 29.25
C VAL A 169 -37.54 -0.52 28.87
N ASP A 170 -37.50 -1.38 27.85
CA ASP A 170 -36.28 -2.05 27.37
C ASP A 170 -35.49 -2.85 28.42
N GLY A 171 -36.18 -3.40 29.43
CA GLY A 171 -35.59 -4.30 30.43
C GLY A 171 -35.00 -3.64 31.68
N ASP A 172 -35.01 -2.31 31.76
CA ASP A 172 -34.58 -1.55 32.95
C ASP A 172 -35.79 -1.04 33.75
N THR A 173 -35.68 -1.05 35.09
CA THR A 173 -36.73 -0.52 35.98
C THR A 173 -36.82 1.01 35.85
N LEU A 174 -38.04 1.57 35.79
CA LEU A 174 -38.25 3.02 35.90
C LEU A 174 -37.82 3.54 37.27
N GLY A 175 -36.54 3.91 37.38
CA GLY A 175 -36.02 4.73 38.46
C GLY A 175 -36.60 6.15 38.42
N GLY A 176 -36.73 6.78 39.59
CA GLY A 176 -37.02 8.21 39.71
C GLY A 176 -38.45 8.65 39.32
N ASN A 177 -39.48 7.87 39.67
CA ASN A 177 -40.87 8.34 39.58
C ASN A 177 -41.16 9.37 40.69
N TYR A 178 -41.96 10.40 40.36
CA TYR A 178 -42.33 11.50 41.26
C TYR A 178 -43.83 11.76 41.19
N CYS A 179 -44.52 11.62 42.31
CA CYS A 179 -45.95 11.89 42.44
C CYS A 179 -46.19 13.15 43.28
N PRO A 180 -46.58 14.28 42.65
CA PRO A 180 -47.01 15.46 43.38
C PRO A 180 -48.37 15.22 44.07
N ALA A 181 -48.78 16.13 44.95
CA ALA A 181 -50.11 16.09 45.55
C ALA A 181 -51.22 16.08 44.48
N ASN A 182 -52.31 15.36 44.74
CA ASN A 182 -53.44 15.14 43.82
C ASN A 182 -53.09 14.38 42.53
N SER A 183 -52.00 13.61 42.52
CA SER A 183 -51.65 12.79 41.35
C SER A 183 -52.70 11.70 41.09
N SER A 184 -53.09 11.55 39.82
CA SER A 184 -54.00 10.50 39.36
C SER A 184 -53.29 9.29 38.72
N THR A 185 -51.98 9.40 38.46
CA THR A 185 -51.19 8.36 37.77
C THR A 185 -49.80 8.17 38.40
N PRO A 186 -49.25 6.94 38.41
CA PRO A 186 -47.95 6.65 39.00
C PRO A 186 -46.74 6.86 38.08
N SER A 187 -46.94 7.20 36.80
CA SER A 187 -45.89 7.16 35.76
C SER A 187 -45.20 8.51 35.48
N THR A 188 -45.26 9.46 36.41
CA THR A 188 -44.66 10.78 36.21
C THR A 188 -43.17 10.72 36.50
N GLN A 189 -42.33 10.85 35.46
CA GLN A 189 -40.88 10.83 35.60
C GLN A 189 -40.33 12.13 36.22
N CYS A 190 -39.29 12.02 37.05
CA CYS A 190 -38.57 13.16 37.58
C CYS A 190 -37.98 14.01 36.44
N ALA A 191 -38.16 15.33 36.50
CA ALA A 191 -37.71 16.24 35.45
C ALA A 191 -36.17 16.27 35.35
N GLY A 192 -35.63 16.44 34.14
CA GLY A 192 -34.19 16.63 33.95
C GLY A 192 -33.69 17.86 34.72
N GLY A 193 -32.56 17.73 35.42
CA GLY A 193 -32.03 18.75 36.33
C GLY A 193 -32.50 18.59 37.78
N THR A 194 -33.42 17.67 38.05
CA THR A 194 -33.81 17.23 39.40
C THR A 194 -33.57 15.74 39.56
N TYR A 195 -33.37 15.29 40.80
CA TYR A 195 -33.33 13.87 41.15
C TYR A 195 -34.35 13.59 42.25
N CYS A 196 -34.95 12.40 42.19
CA CYS A 196 -36.05 12.02 43.03
C CYS A 196 -35.68 10.77 43.84
N PRO A 197 -35.10 10.91 45.06
CA PRO A 197 -34.69 9.77 45.87
C PRO A 197 -35.89 8.99 46.42
N SER A 198 -37.04 9.65 46.58
CA SER A 198 -38.31 9.05 46.95
C SER A 198 -39.46 9.66 46.12
N PRO A 199 -40.60 8.94 45.94
CA PRO A 199 -41.68 9.40 45.06
C PRO A 199 -42.35 10.71 45.48
N GLY A 200 -42.21 11.10 46.74
CA GLY A 200 -42.73 12.36 47.25
C GLY A 200 -41.72 13.50 47.22
N LEU A 201 -40.45 13.28 46.88
CA LEU A 201 -39.40 14.30 47.03
C LEU A 201 -38.63 14.49 45.73
N ALA A 202 -38.65 15.72 45.20
CA ALA A 202 -37.84 16.14 44.06
C ALA A 202 -36.83 17.19 44.52
N LEU A 203 -35.54 16.94 44.32
CA LEU A 203 -34.46 17.83 44.70
C LEU A 203 -33.70 18.32 43.47
N PRO A 204 -33.23 19.59 43.44
CA PRO A 204 -32.39 20.08 42.36
C PRO A 204 -31.05 19.35 42.35
N CYS A 205 -30.51 19.09 41.16
CA CYS A 205 -29.22 18.43 41.02
C CYS A 205 -28.10 19.28 41.66
N PRO A 206 -27.26 18.70 42.54
CA PRO A 206 -26.20 19.45 43.22
C PRO A 206 -25.10 19.89 42.25
N LYS A 207 -24.38 20.96 42.61
CA LYS A 207 -23.23 21.45 41.84
C LYS A 207 -22.17 20.34 41.70
N GLY A 208 -21.63 20.16 40.50
CA GLY A 208 -20.65 19.11 40.20
C GLY A 208 -21.25 17.79 39.75
N SER A 209 -22.58 17.70 39.67
CA SER A 209 -23.32 16.55 39.15
C SER A 209 -24.39 16.99 38.14
N PHE A 210 -24.85 16.06 37.32
CA PHE A 210 -25.96 16.26 36.39
C PHE A 210 -27.00 15.14 36.56
N CYS A 211 -28.26 15.48 36.34
CA CYS A 211 -29.39 14.60 36.62
C CYS A 211 -30.24 14.48 35.35
N LYS A 212 -30.19 13.32 34.69
CA LYS A 212 -31.04 13.02 33.54
C LYS A 212 -32.51 12.83 33.98
N PRO A 213 -33.50 13.00 33.10
CA PRO A 213 -34.89 12.66 33.44
C PRO A 213 -34.99 11.23 34.01
N GLY A 214 -35.72 11.07 35.11
CA GLY A 214 -35.83 9.78 35.83
C GLY A 214 -34.66 9.42 36.75
N SER A 215 -33.75 10.35 37.07
CA SER A 215 -32.62 10.04 37.98
C SER A 215 -33.10 9.88 39.43
N LYS A 216 -32.74 8.77 40.07
CA LYS A 216 -32.89 8.56 41.53
C LYS A 216 -31.78 9.24 42.32
N ASP A 217 -30.57 9.28 41.77
CA ASP A 217 -29.36 9.83 42.37
C ASP A 217 -28.59 10.72 41.37
N PRO A 218 -27.87 11.75 41.83
CA PRO A 218 -27.12 12.66 40.97
C PRO A 218 -25.85 11.98 40.41
N SER A 219 -25.61 12.11 39.09
CA SER A 219 -24.42 11.54 38.44
C SER A 219 -23.27 12.54 38.42
N PRO A 220 -22.03 12.15 38.80
CA PRO A 220 -20.89 13.07 38.84
C PRO A 220 -20.50 13.54 37.43
N CYS A 221 -20.01 14.78 37.34
CA CYS A 221 -19.66 15.34 36.04
C CYS A 221 -18.34 14.79 35.48
N PRO A 222 -18.30 14.41 34.19
CA PRO A 222 -17.11 13.91 33.53
C PRO A 222 -15.93 14.89 33.59
N PHE A 223 -14.71 14.36 33.44
CA PHE A 223 -13.48 15.16 33.37
C PHE A 223 -13.58 16.26 32.28
N LEU A 224 -13.15 17.49 32.59
CA LEU A 224 -13.22 18.68 31.72
C LEU A 224 -14.64 19.20 31.38
N THR A 225 -15.66 18.83 32.16
CA THR A 225 -17.01 19.38 32.05
C THR A 225 -17.40 20.18 33.29
N SER A 226 -18.31 21.14 33.12
CA SER A 226 -18.87 21.95 34.21
C SER A 226 -20.37 21.70 34.32
N CYS A 227 -20.84 21.49 35.54
CA CYS A 227 -22.25 21.28 35.85
C CYS A 227 -22.70 22.23 36.96
N PRO A 228 -23.33 23.36 36.59
CA PRO A 228 -24.00 24.21 37.57
C PRO A 228 -25.17 23.46 38.26
N PRO A 229 -25.64 23.93 39.43
CA PRO A 229 -26.79 23.33 40.10
C PRO A 229 -28.01 23.31 39.17
N GLY A 230 -28.75 22.20 39.17
CA GLY A 230 -29.91 21.99 38.29
C GLY A 230 -29.58 21.51 36.86
N SER A 231 -28.34 21.09 36.59
CA SER A 231 -27.95 20.64 35.24
C SER A 231 -28.58 19.29 34.86
N SER A 232 -29.20 19.24 33.68
CA SER A 232 -29.73 17.99 33.11
C SER A 232 -28.72 17.24 32.24
N LYS A 233 -27.64 17.91 31.81
CA LYS A 233 -26.54 17.38 30.99
C LYS A 233 -25.23 18.05 31.39
N ALA A 234 -24.10 17.35 31.22
CA ALA A 234 -22.78 17.94 31.38
C ALA A 234 -22.43 18.84 30.18
N ALA A 235 -21.98 20.07 30.43
CA ALA A 235 -21.51 20.99 29.40
C ALA A 235 -19.97 21.07 29.44
N LEU A 236 -19.33 21.18 28.28
CA LEU A 236 -17.87 21.31 28.21
C LEU A 236 -17.42 22.59 28.93
N SER A 237 -16.39 22.50 29.78
CA SER A 237 -15.87 23.69 30.46
C SER A 237 -15.09 24.57 29.48
N TRP A 238 -14.98 25.87 29.78
CA TRP A 238 -14.09 26.78 29.05
C TRP A 238 -12.64 26.28 29.02
N THR A 239 -12.18 25.61 30.09
CA THR A 239 -10.86 24.97 30.12
C THR A 239 -10.76 23.80 29.12
N GLY A 240 -11.82 23.02 28.93
CA GLY A 240 -11.90 21.97 27.91
C GLY A 240 -11.81 22.53 26.49
N PHE A 241 -12.48 23.66 26.21
CA PHE A 241 -12.37 24.35 24.92
C PHE A 241 -10.95 24.86 24.64
N ILE A 242 -10.27 25.43 25.64
CA ILE A 242 -8.89 25.92 25.51
C ILE A 242 -7.92 24.76 25.23
N LEU A 243 -8.09 23.63 25.92
CA LEU A 243 -7.26 22.44 25.74
C LEU A 243 -7.43 21.83 24.34
N LEU A 244 -8.68 21.70 23.87
CA LEU A 244 -9.00 21.24 22.52
C LEU A 244 -8.45 22.19 21.44
N ALA A 245 -8.60 23.50 21.63
CA ALA A 245 -8.04 24.49 20.73
C ALA A 245 -6.50 24.41 20.70
N GLY A 246 -5.85 24.23 21.85
CA GLY A 246 -4.40 24.05 21.94
C GLY A 246 -3.89 22.78 21.24
N ILE A 247 -4.59 21.65 21.39
CA ILE A 247 -4.27 20.40 20.68
C ILE A 247 -4.44 20.59 19.17
N LEU A 248 -5.52 21.24 18.73
CA LEU A 248 -5.78 21.51 17.31
C LEU A 248 -4.68 22.42 16.71
N LEU A 249 -4.28 23.46 17.45
CA LEU A 249 -3.20 24.38 17.05
C LEU A 249 -1.84 23.66 17.00
N GLY A 250 -1.57 22.76 17.94
CA GLY A 250 -0.37 21.91 17.94
C GLY A 250 -0.32 20.95 16.75
N LEU A 251 -1.44 20.30 16.42
CA LEU A 251 -1.55 19.43 15.25
C LEU A 251 -1.39 20.22 13.93
N LEU A 252 -1.99 21.41 13.84
CA LEU A 252 -1.80 22.32 12.70
C LEU A 252 -0.33 22.76 12.57
N ALA A 253 0.33 23.11 13.67
CA ALA A 253 1.75 23.47 13.67
C ALA A 253 2.64 22.29 13.27
N ALA A 254 2.35 21.08 13.75
CA ALA A 254 3.06 19.86 13.36
C ALA A 254 2.86 19.52 11.88
N TYR A 255 1.63 19.69 11.35
CA TYR A 255 1.34 19.53 9.93
C TYR A 255 2.11 20.55 9.08
N CYS A 256 2.06 21.83 9.44
CA CYS A 256 2.79 22.89 8.74
C CYS A 256 4.30 22.69 8.77
N THR A 257 4.87 22.22 9.89
CA THR A 257 6.32 21.94 9.98
C THR A 257 6.71 20.70 9.18
N ALA A 258 5.92 19.63 9.20
CA ALA A 258 6.13 18.45 8.36
C ALA A 258 6.05 18.80 6.86
N GLU A 259 5.07 19.61 6.47
CA GLU A 259 4.92 20.07 5.08
C GLU A 259 6.08 20.97 4.66
N ALA A 260 6.53 21.88 5.53
CA ALA A 260 7.71 22.72 5.28
C ALA A 260 8.99 21.90 5.13
N LEU A 261 9.20 20.89 5.98
CA LEU A 261 10.35 19.97 5.89
C LEU A 261 10.31 19.15 4.59
N MET A 262 9.15 18.63 4.20
CA MET A 262 8.96 17.90 2.93
C MET A 262 9.24 18.81 1.72
N ARG A 263 8.74 20.06 1.74
CA ARG A 263 9.03 21.05 0.69
C ARG A 263 10.51 21.43 0.66
N MET A 264 11.18 21.54 1.80
CA MET A 264 12.64 21.77 1.86
C MET A 264 13.44 20.58 1.33
N ALA A 265 13.02 19.34 1.64
CA ALA A 265 13.63 18.13 1.10
C ALA A 265 13.45 18.03 -0.42
N GLN A 266 12.26 18.34 -0.94
CA GLN A 266 12.00 18.45 -2.38
C GLN A 266 12.87 19.52 -3.04
N ARG A 267 13.01 20.71 -2.44
CA ARG A 267 13.90 21.78 -2.97
C ARG A 267 15.37 21.36 -2.99
N ARG A 268 15.83 20.59 -2.00
CA ARG A 268 17.19 20.02 -2.01
C ARG A 268 17.39 19.02 -3.15
N GLN A 269 16.40 18.16 -3.42
CA GLN A 269 16.42 17.24 -4.57
C GLN A 269 16.35 17.98 -5.90
N LEU A 270 15.58 19.07 -5.97
CA LEU A 270 15.50 19.92 -7.15
C LEU A 270 16.83 20.64 -7.40
N HIS A 271 17.50 21.13 -6.35
CA HIS A 271 18.83 21.73 -6.48
C HIS A 271 19.93 20.72 -6.86
N THR A 272 19.85 19.47 -6.41
CA THR A 272 20.77 18.42 -6.91
C THR A 272 20.47 18.05 -8.37
N GLN A 273 19.20 18.05 -8.79
CA GLN A 273 18.86 17.92 -10.21
C GLN A 273 19.31 19.13 -11.03
N GLU A 274 19.12 20.36 -10.55
CA GLU A 274 19.60 21.59 -11.21
C GLU A 274 21.13 21.62 -11.29
N ALA A 275 21.84 21.14 -10.25
CA ALA A 275 23.29 21.02 -10.27
C ALA A 275 23.75 20.00 -11.33
N ARG A 276 23.03 18.86 -11.47
CA ARG A 276 23.28 17.86 -12.52
C ARG A 276 22.92 18.39 -13.91
N ASP A 277 21.84 19.15 -14.04
CA ASP A 277 21.47 19.82 -15.29
C ASP A 277 22.46 20.93 -15.67
N ARG A 278 23.03 21.64 -14.69
CA ARG A 278 24.12 22.60 -14.90
C ARG A 278 25.40 21.89 -15.30
N LEU A 279 25.76 20.78 -14.65
CA LEU A 279 26.89 19.93 -15.02
C LEU A 279 26.71 19.39 -16.44
N TRP A 280 25.50 18.92 -16.78
CA TRP A 280 25.14 18.47 -18.12
C TRP A 280 25.25 19.60 -19.15
N LYS A 281 24.74 20.80 -18.85
CA LYS A 281 24.88 21.99 -19.71
C LYS A 281 26.35 22.39 -19.92
N LEU A 282 27.21 22.20 -18.91
CA LEU A 282 28.66 22.44 -19.00
C LEU A 282 29.38 21.35 -19.80
N LEU A 283 28.90 20.10 -19.75
CA LEU A 283 29.44 18.98 -20.52
C LEU A 283 28.90 18.95 -21.97
N ASN A 284 27.73 19.54 -22.22
CA ASN A 284 27.02 19.56 -23.50
C ASN A 284 27.89 20.01 -24.70
N PRO A 285 28.77 21.04 -24.61
CA PRO A 285 29.60 21.47 -25.74
C PRO A 285 30.65 20.43 -26.18
N LEU A 286 31.07 19.54 -25.28
CA LEU A 286 32.02 18.46 -25.59
C LEU A 286 31.34 17.27 -26.26
N PHE A 287 30.02 17.26 -26.22
CA PHE A 287 29.13 16.22 -26.66
C PHE A 287 28.17 16.71 -27.76
N ALA A 288 28.33 17.97 -28.20
CA ALA A 288 27.41 18.66 -29.10
C ALA A 288 27.52 18.14 -30.54
N PRO A 289 26.40 18.08 -31.29
CA PRO A 289 26.38 17.48 -32.63
C PRO A 289 26.88 18.43 -33.72
N HIS A 290 27.73 17.95 -34.63
CA HIS A 290 27.66 18.39 -36.02
C HIS A 290 26.47 17.70 -36.70
N HIS A 291 25.45 18.48 -37.07
CA HIS A 291 24.29 18.04 -37.84
C HIS A 291 24.73 17.55 -39.22
N ARG A 292 24.76 16.23 -39.44
CA ARG A 292 24.54 15.63 -40.76
C ARG A 292 23.20 14.92 -40.70
N ARG A 293 22.24 15.37 -41.51
CA ARG A 293 21.00 14.62 -41.76
C ARG A 293 21.41 13.33 -42.47
N GLY A 294 21.41 12.22 -41.73
CA GLY A 294 21.42 10.89 -42.31
C GLY A 294 19.97 10.45 -42.51
N GLU A 295 19.64 9.99 -43.72
CA GLU A 295 18.39 9.27 -44.02
C GLU A 295 18.39 7.97 -43.20
N GLY A 296 17.56 7.90 -42.17
CA GLY A 296 17.40 6.73 -41.32
C GLY A 296 15.94 6.30 -41.21
N SER A 297 15.70 5.00 -41.10
CA SER A 297 14.36 4.38 -41.03
C SER A 297 13.54 4.74 -39.78
N PHE A 298 14.12 5.39 -38.77
CA PHE A 298 13.50 5.69 -37.48
C PHE A 298 13.38 7.20 -37.27
N ARG A 299 12.18 7.70 -36.96
CA ARG A 299 11.85 9.14 -37.04
C ARG A 299 12.57 9.95 -35.97
N ALA A 300 12.61 9.44 -34.75
CA ALA A 300 13.20 10.06 -33.57
C ALA A 300 14.59 9.51 -33.22
N PHE A 301 14.96 8.32 -33.70
CA PHE A 301 16.29 7.71 -33.53
C PHE A 301 17.20 7.85 -34.76
N ASN A 302 17.35 9.07 -35.29
CA ASN A 302 18.30 9.31 -36.41
C ASN A 302 19.78 9.19 -36.00
N SER A 303 20.11 9.53 -34.75
CA SER A 303 21.40 9.25 -34.12
C SER A 303 21.28 9.35 -32.60
N ILE A 304 22.02 8.52 -31.88
CA ILE A 304 22.16 8.59 -30.43
C ILE A 304 23.41 9.43 -30.13
N ARG A 305 23.20 10.49 -29.34
CA ARG A 305 24.26 11.40 -28.92
C ARG A 305 24.05 11.77 -27.44
N PRO A 306 25.14 11.92 -26.67
CA PRO A 306 26.54 11.69 -27.06
C PRO A 306 26.89 10.22 -27.34
N ARG A 307 27.97 10.01 -28.08
CA ARG A 307 28.62 8.69 -28.20
C ARG A 307 29.59 8.54 -27.04
N LEU A 308 29.33 7.60 -26.14
CA LEU A 308 30.09 7.45 -24.90
C LEU A 308 30.83 6.11 -24.90
N HIS A 309 32.15 6.16 -24.79
CA HIS A 309 32.97 5.00 -24.46
C HIS A 309 33.31 5.02 -22.97
N ILE A 310 33.41 3.84 -22.38
CA ILE A 310 33.73 3.64 -20.96
C ILE A 310 35.11 3.02 -20.88
N GLU A 311 36.05 3.68 -20.22
CA GLU A 311 37.38 3.17 -19.91
C GLU A 311 37.50 2.93 -18.42
N PHE A 312 37.91 1.73 -18.02
CA PHE A 312 38.11 1.37 -16.62
C PHE A 312 39.55 0.88 -16.43
N ARG A 313 40.20 1.33 -15.37
CA ARG A 313 41.58 0.94 -15.03
C ARG A 313 41.66 0.43 -13.62
N ASN A 314 42.24 -0.76 -13.46
CA ASN A 314 42.47 -1.42 -12.19
C ASN A 314 41.20 -1.48 -11.30
N LEU A 315 40.05 -1.71 -11.93
CA LEU A 315 38.75 -1.72 -11.26
C LEU A 315 38.68 -2.91 -10.30
N GLY A 316 38.20 -2.68 -9.08
CA GLY A 316 38.09 -3.71 -8.07
C GLY A 316 37.03 -3.42 -7.00
N LEU A 317 36.65 -4.46 -6.27
CA LEU A 317 35.73 -4.38 -5.12
C LEU A 317 36.21 -5.29 -4.00
N GLU A 318 36.47 -4.69 -2.85
CA GLU A 318 36.78 -5.37 -1.60
C GLU A 318 35.60 -5.17 -0.64
N LEU A 319 34.98 -6.26 -0.19
CA LEU A 319 33.89 -6.21 0.78
C LEU A 319 34.41 -5.76 2.16
N HIS A 320 33.51 -5.31 3.04
CA HIS A 320 33.88 -4.87 4.40
C HIS A 320 34.52 -5.96 5.26
N ASP A 321 34.33 -7.22 4.91
CA ASP A 321 34.96 -8.37 5.58
C ASP A 321 36.36 -8.72 5.02
N GLY A 322 36.91 -7.89 4.13
CA GLY A 322 38.23 -8.06 3.52
C GLY A 322 38.26 -9.01 2.32
N ARG A 323 37.13 -9.61 1.92
CA ARG A 323 37.08 -10.46 0.72
C ARG A 323 37.08 -9.62 -0.55
N THR A 324 38.01 -9.89 -1.45
CA THR A 324 38.06 -9.27 -2.78
C THR A 324 37.21 -10.06 -3.77
N ILE A 325 36.22 -9.41 -4.38
CA ILE A 325 35.31 -10.02 -5.37
C ILE A 325 35.74 -9.70 -6.81
N LEU A 326 36.26 -8.49 -7.03
CA LEU A 326 36.74 -8.01 -8.33
C LEU A 326 38.14 -7.43 -8.15
N SER A 327 39.09 -7.78 -9.03
CA SER A 327 40.49 -7.40 -8.85
C SER A 327 41.17 -7.09 -10.18
N GLY A 328 41.70 -5.88 -10.30
CA GLY A 328 42.63 -5.53 -11.38
C GLY A 328 42.03 -5.39 -12.77
N VAL A 329 40.72 -5.22 -12.88
CA VAL A 329 40.03 -5.26 -14.16
C VAL A 329 40.29 -3.97 -14.95
N THR A 330 40.89 -4.10 -16.13
CA THR A 330 41.29 -2.96 -16.98
C THR A 330 40.84 -3.20 -18.40
N GLY A 331 40.21 -2.20 -19.02
CA GLY A 331 39.63 -2.34 -20.35
C GLY A 331 38.80 -1.15 -20.77
N ARG A 332 38.16 -1.28 -21.93
CA ARG A 332 37.32 -0.25 -22.51
C ARG A 332 36.15 -0.86 -23.28
N PHE A 333 34.97 -0.25 -23.16
CA PHE A 333 33.82 -0.51 -24.01
C PHE A 333 33.63 0.66 -24.97
N GLU A 334 33.74 0.40 -26.26
CA GLU A 334 33.54 1.41 -27.29
C GLU A 334 32.06 1.74 -27.48
N HIS A 335 31.78 2.97 -27.89
CA HIS A 335 30.43 3.31 -28.35
C HIS A 335 30.11 2.55 -29.64
N SER A 336 28.84 2.52 -30.01
CA SER A 336 28.37 1.87 -31.24
C SER A 336 28.65 0.38 -31.33
N LYS A 337 28.83 -0.28 -30.19
CA LYS A 337 29.04 -1.72 -30.08
C LYS A 337 28.06 -2.34 -29.09
N VAL A 338 27.79 -3.62 -29.32
CA VAL A 338 27.14 -4.52 -28.36
C VAL A 338 28.21 -5.42 -27.77
N SER A 339 28.53 -5.20 -26.49
CA SER A 339 29.53 -5.95 -25.75
C SER A 339 28.88 -6.91 -24.75
N ALA A 340 29.42 -8.12 -24.65
CA ALA A 340 29.01 -9.08 -23.62
C ALA A 340 30.05 -9.19 -22.51
N VAL A 341 29.58 -9.30 -21.27
CA VAL A 341 30.38 -9.70 -20.10
C VAL A 341 29.96 -11.11 -19.72
N MET A 342 30.90 -12.04 -19.78
CA MET A 342 30.66 -13.46 -19.52
C MET A 342 31.73 -14.04 -18.58
N GLY A 343 31.49 -15.26 -18.12
CA GLY A 343 32.34 -15.95 -17.15
C GLY A 343 31.51 -16.92 -16.30
N PRO A 344 32.15 -17.84 -15.58
CA PRO A 344 31.44 -18.82 -14.74
C PRO A 344 30.63 -18.16 -13.61
N SER A 345 29.75 -18.96 -12.99
CA SER A 345 29.06 -18.55 -11.77
C SER A 345 30.07 -18.11 -10.69
N GLY A 346 29.82 -16.98 -10.04
CA GLY A 346 30.73 -16.43 -9.03
C GLY A 346 31.96 -15.69 -9.57
N ALA A 347 32.11 -15.52 -10.90
CA ALA A 347 33.20 -14.73 -11.49
C ALA A 347 33.09 -13.21 -11.28
N GLY A 348 32.06 -12.73 -10.58
CA GLY A 348 31.87 -11.30 -10.31
C GLY A 348 31.30 -10.47 -11.48
N LYS A 349 30.55 -11.08 -12.41
CA LYS A 349 29.92 -10.38 -13.56
C LYS A 349 28.94 -9.29 -13.14
N THR A 350 27.93 -9.65 -12.35
CA THR A 350 26.96 -8.69 -11.79
C THR A 350 27.66 -7.67 -10.89
N THR A 351 28.65 -8.12 -10.11
CA THR A 351 29.48 -7.23 -9.29
C THR A 351 30.24 -6.19 -10.13
N PHE A 352 30.84 -6.61 -11.25
CA PHE A 352 31.51 -5.70 -12.19
C PHE A 352 30.53 -4.65 -12.72
N LEU A 353 29.31 -5.05 -13.10
CA LEU A 353 28.27 -4.14 -13.55
C LEU A 353 27.87 -3.15 -12.45
N SER A 354 27.64 -3.62 -11.22
CA SER A 354 27.31 -2.77 -10.06
C SER A 354 28.42 -1.76 -9.75
N VAL A 355 29.69 -2.17 -9.85
CA VAL A 355 30.86 -1.30 -9.63
C VAL A 355 30.93 -0.23 -10.71
N LEU A 356 30.76 -0.61 -11.99
CA LEU A 356 30.70 0.35 -13.10
C LEU A 356 29.60 1.39 -12.88
N MET A 357 28.41 0.96 -12.49
CA MET A 357 27.27 1.84 -12.24
C MET A 357 27.39 2.67 -10.96
N GLY A 358 28.42 2.45 -10.13
CA GLY A 358 28.62 3.15 -8.87
C GLY A 358 27.64 2.74 -7.76
N GLN A 359 27.06 1.54 -7.83
CA GLN A 359 26.08 1.02 -6.86
C GLN A 359 26.72 0.18 -5.73
N SER A 360 28.03 -0.09 -5.80
CA SER A 360 28.71 -1.01 -4.87
C SER A 360 29.27 -0.37 -3.59
N SER A 361 29.13 0.95 -3.42
CA SER A 361 29.72 1.67 -2.27
C SER A 361 29.13 1.28 -0.91
N SER A 362 27.92 0.71 -0.88
CA SER A 362 27.31 0.16 0.34
C SER A 362 27.94 -1.17 0.77
N HIS A 363 28.43 -1.97 -0.17
CA HIS A 363 28.88 -3.35 0.06
C HIS A 363 30.37 -3.44 0.39
N GLY A 364 31.16 -2.41 0.07
CA GLY A 364 32.60 -2.42 0.30
C GLY A 364 33.33 -1.25 -0.32
N LYS A 365 34.67 -1.34 -0.33
CA LYS A 365 35.58 -0.36 -0.92
C LYS A 365 35.79 -0.66 -2.40
N THR A 366 35.40 0.28 -3.25
CA THR A 366 35.69 0.24 -4.69
C THR A 366 37.11 0.74 -4.96
N MET A 367 37.83 0.07 -5.86
CA MET A 367 39.20 0.37 -6.27
C MET A 367 39.26 0.73 -7.77
N GLY A 368 40.34 1.39 -8.17
CA GLY A 368 40.59 1.74 -9.57
C GLY A 368 40.01 3.09 -9.98
N SER A 369 39.91 3.30 -11.28
CA SER A 369 39.34 4.52 -11.86
C SER A 369 38.45 4.23 -13.06
N LEU A 370 37.38 5.00 -13.19
CA LEU A 370 36.45 4.97 -14.30
C LEU A 370 36.52 6.29 -15.06
N ARG A 371 36.61 6.20 -16.39
CA ARG A 371 36.64 7.35 -17.29
C ARG A 371 35.61 7.19 -18.38
N ILE A 372 34.95 8.28 -18.72
CA ILE A 372 33.98 8.35 -19.81
C ILE A 372 34.46 9.42 -20.78
N ASN A 373 34.70 9.02 -22.02
CA ASN A 373 35.34 9.88 -23.04
C ASN A 373 36.63 10.56 -22.53
N GLY A 374 37.49 9.79 -21.85
CA GLY A 374 38.77 10.26 -21.29
C GLY A 374 38.67 11.08 -19.99
N ARG A 375 37.46 11.38 -19.50
CA ARG A 375 37.22 12.20 -18.30
C ARG A 375 36.85 11.35 -17.10
N SER A 376 37.39 11.68 -15.92
CA SER A 376 37.05 11.00 -14.67
C SER A 376 35.66 11.43 -14.20
N VAL A 377 34.62 10.77 -14.71
CA VAL A 377 33.20 11.01 -14.38
C VAL A 377 32.58 9.68 -14.00
N GLY A 378 31.85 9.65 -12.89
CA GLY A 378 31.12 8.45 -12.49
C GLY A 378 29.84 8.26 -13.30
N ILE A 379 29.44 7.01 -13.54
CA ILE A 379 28.12 6.69 -14.11
C ILE A 379 26.96 7.29 -13.29
N PRO A 380 27.03 7.40 -11.94
CA PRO A 380 26.02 8.12 -11.17
C PRO A 380 25.78 9.56 -11.62
N ASP A 381 26.77 10.24 -12.19
CA ASP A 381 26.61 11.62 -12.67
C ASP A 381 25.92 11.70 -14.04
N LEU A 382 25.79 10.56 -14.75
CA LEU A 382 25.27 10.44 -16.11
C LEU A 382 23.94 9.68 -16.20
N GLN A 383 23.19 9.54 -15.11
CA GLN A 383 21.91 8.80 -15.10
C GLN A 383 20.88 9.29 -16.13
N SER A 384 20.98 10.53 -16.61
CA SER A 384 20.11 11.04 -17.68
C SER A 384 20.38 10.44 -19.06
N VAL A 385 21.56 9.85 -19.27
CA VAL A 385 21.99 9.25 -20.55
C VAL A 385 22.41 7.79 -20.42
N VAL A 386 22.13 7.17 -19.27
CA VAL A 386 22.42 5.76 -18.97
C VAL A 386 21.09 5.05 -18.70
N GLY A 387 20.88 3.92 -19.37
CA GLY A 387 19.78 3.00 -19.09
C GLY A 387 20.30 1.73 -18.42
N PHE A 388 19.50 1.15 -17.52
CA PHE A 388 19.82 -0.13 -16.87
C PHE A 388 18.60 -1.04 -16.89
N VAL A 389 18.72 -2.19 -17.55
CA VAL A 389 17.71 -3.24 -17.56
C VAL A 389 18.12 -4.31 -16.54
N PRO A 390 17.39 -4.45 -15.42
CA PRO A 390 17.67 -5.50 -14.44
C PRO A 390 17.33 -6.90 -14.97
N GLN A 391 17.75 -7.92 -14.22
CA GLN A 391 17.45 -9.32 -14.51
C GLN A 391 15.93 -9.58 -14.47
N GLU A 392 15.25 -9.08 -13.44
CA GLU A 392 13.80 -9.14 -13.30
C GLU A 392 13.09 -8.11 -14.18
N ASP A 393 12.01 -8.52 -14.84
CA ASP A 393 11.25 -7.65 -15.74
C ASP A 393 10.29 -6.75 -14.97
N LEU A 394 10.80 -5.59 -14.54
CA LEU A 394 10.02 -4.58 -13.82
C LEU A 394 9.18 -3.75 -14.79
N VAL A 395 7.89 -4.09 -14.92
CA VAL A 395 6.91 -3.44 -15.79
C VAL A 395 5.58 -3.26 -15.06
N HIS A 396 4.81 -2.21 -15.39
CA HIS A 396 3.47 -2.06 -14.80
C HIS A 396 2.49 -3.06 -15.42
N GLU A 397 2.04 -4.01 -14.61
CA GLU A 397 1.22 -5.14 -15.05
C GLU A 397 -0.21 -4.74 -15.47
N ASP A 398 -0.76 -3.69 -14.87
CA ASP A 398 -2.13 -3.21 -15.16
C ASP A 398 -2.21 -2.26 -16.37
N LEU A 399 -1.07 -1.78 -16.86
CA LEU A 399 -1.00 -0.87 -17.99
C LEU A 399 -0.80 -1.63 -19.30
N THR A 400 -1.23 -1.03 -20.42
CA THR A 400 -0.89 -1.54 -21.75
C THR A 400 0.60 -1.36 -22.04
N VAL A 401 1.10 -2.10 -23.03
CA VAL A 401 2.48 -1.96 -23.51
C VAL A 401 2.79 -0.51 -23.91
N ARG A 402 1.92 0.13 -24.70
CA ARG A 402 2.11 1.53 -25.12
C ARG A 402 2.05 2.48 -23.93
N GLU A 403 1.13 2.30 -22.99
CA GLU A 403 1.02 3.15 -21.81
C GLU A 403 2.28 3.09 -20.94
N ASN A 404 2.85 1.90 -20.74
CA ASN A 404 4.13 1.69 -20.06
C ASN A 404 5.25 2.54 -20.71
N LEU A 405 5.41 2.45 -22.03
CA LEU A 405 6.44 3.19 -22.76
C LEU A 405 6.20 4.71 -22.73
N VAL A 406 4.95 5.15 -22.92
CA VAL A 406 4.56 6.57 -22.83
C VAL A 406 4.82 7.11 -21.43
N TYR A 407 4.53 6.33 -20.40
CA TYR A 407 4.78 6.70 -19.01
C TYR A 407 6.27 6.89 -18.74
N SER A 408 7.12 5.94 -19.15
CA SER A 408 8.59 6.09 -19.01
C SER A 408 9.12 7.29 -19.79
N ALA A 409 8.70 7.46 -21.05
CA ALA A 409 9.10 8.57 -21.90
C ALA A 409 8.79 9.93 -21.25
N ARG A 410 7.58 10.11 -20.71
CA ARG A 410 7.15 11.37 -20.09
C ARG A 410 7.93 11.72 -18.82
N LEU A 411 8.36 10.72 -18.06
CA LEU A 411 9.09 10.93 -16.81
C LEU A 411 10.58 11.20 -17.03
N ARG A 412 11.17 10.58 -18.05
CA ARG A 412 12.64 10.58 -18.25
C ARG A 412 13.11 11.52 -19.35
N LEU A 413 12.25 11.88 -20.30
CA LEU A 413 12.58 12.87 -21.32
C LEU A 413 12.42 14.30 -20.76
N SER A 414 13.24 15.23 -21.28
CA SER A 414 13.16 16.65 -20.89
C SER A 414 11.76 17.23 -21.14
N THR A 415 11.28 18.03 -20.18
CA THR A 415 9.99 18.75 -20.27
C THR A 415 9.91 19.71 -21.45
N SER A 416 11.05 20.13 -22.01
CA SER A 416 11.11 21.00 -23.19
C SER A 416 10.84 20.26 -24.51
N LYS A 417 10.85 18.91 -24.52
CA LYS A 417 10.58 18.14 -25.73
C LYS A 417 9.07 18.16 -26.06
N PRO A 418 8.67 18.53 -27.29
CA PRO A 418 7.27 18.49 -27.71
C PRO A 418 6.65 17.12 -27.54
N ARG A 419 5.36 17.08 -27.19
CA ARG A 419 4.62 15.82 -27.01
C ARG A 419 4.68 14.92 -28.24
N GLN A 420 4.65 15.51 -29.44
CA GLN A 420 4.75 14.74 -30.68
C GLN A 420 6.09 13.99 -30.79
N GLU A 421 7.21 14.66 -30.53
CA GLU A 421 8.53 14.03 -30.55
C GLU A 421 8.65 12.91 -29.49
N GLN A 422 8.03 13.09 -28.32
CA GLN A 422 7.96 12.01 -27.32
C GLN A 422 7.18 10.79 -27.83
N MET A 423 6.07 11.01 -28.55
CA MET A 423 5.30 9.91 -29.13
C MET A 423 6.07 9.25 -30.28
N ASP A 424 6.81 10.02 -31.08
CA ASP A 424 7.65 9.48 -32.15
C ASP A 424 8.77 8.58 -31.59
N ILE A 425 9.36 8.93 -30.43
CA ILE A 425 10.31 8.05 -29.71
C ILE A 425 9.63 6.74 -29.30
N VAL A 426 8.43 6.81 -28.71
CA VAL A 426 7.68 5.61 -28.29
C VAL A 426 7.33 4.73 -29.48
N ASP A 427 6.93 5.34 -30.59
CA ASP A 427 6.59 4.64 -31.82
C ASP A 427 7.81 3.93 -32.43
N ASP A 428 8.96 4.60 -32.45
CA ASP A 428 10.22 3.98 -32.89
C ASP A 428 10.63 2.84 -31.96
N VAL A 429 10.49 2.96 -30.63
CA VAL A 429 10.79 1.88 -29.68
C VAL A 429 9.89 0.66 -29.93
N LEU A 430 8.59 0.89 -30.15
CA LEU A 430 7.65 -0.18 -30.50
C LEU A 430 8.05 -0.89 -31.80
N ASP A 431 8.56 -0.16 -32.79
CA ASP A 431 8.99 -0.73 -34.07
C ASP A 431 10.33 -1.48 -33.96
N VAL A 432 11.33 -0.90 -33.29
CA VAL A 432 12.66 -1.51 -33.08
C VAL A 432 12.56 -2.85 -32.36
N LEU A 433 11.71 -2.92 -31.33
CA LEU A 433 11.50 -4.11 -30.50
C LEU A 433 10.38 -5.02 -31.01
N GLN A 434 9.74 -4.68 -32.14
CA GLN A 434 8.64 -5.44 -32.74
C GLN A 434 7.48 -5.68 -31.75
N LEU A 435 7.05 -4.63 -31.05
CA LEU A 435 5.94 -4.66 -30.07
C LEU A 435 4.65 -4.03 -30.61
N ARG A 436 4.66 -3.51 -31.84
CA ARG A 436 3.53 -2.77 -32.41
C ARG A 436 2.22 -3.58 -32.46
N HIS A 437 2.29 -4.89 -32.67
CA HIS A 437 1.10 -5.77 -32.70
C HIS A 437 0.48 -6.00 -31.31
N VAL A 438 1.23 -5.83 -30.23
CA VAL A 438 0.76 -6.01 -28.84
C VAL A 438 0.63 -4.69 -28.07
N GLN A 439 0.84 -3.55 -28.73
CA GLN A 439 0.94 -2.24 -28.09
C GLN A 439 -0.27 -1.84 -27.21
N HIS A 440 -1.47 -2.33 -27.54
CA HIS A 440 -2.72 -2.03 -26.81
C HIS A 440 -3.15 -3.16 -25.87
N GLN A 441 -2.36 -4.22 -25.74
CA GLN A 441 -2.62 -5.30 -24.80
C GLN A 441 -2.06 -4.95 -23.42
N ILE A 442 -2.78 -5.35 -22.38
CA ILE A 442 -2.35 -5.24 -20.98
C ILE A 442 -1.18 -6.20 -20.76
N VAL A 443 -0.15 -5.73 -20.05
CA VAL A 443 1.05 -6.53 -19.76
C VAL A 443 0.72 -7.78 -18.93
N GLY A 444 -0.17 -7.63 -17.94
CA GLY A 444 -0.66 -8.71 -17.09
C GLY A 444 0.34 -9.17 -16.03
N SER A 445 -0.11 -10.05 -15.16
CA SER A 445 0.66 -10.64 -14.05
C SER A 445 0.77 -12.15 -14.20
N VAL A 446 1.40 -12.84 -13.23
CA VAL A 446 1.37 -14.31 -13.21
C VAL A 446 -0.07 -14.84 -13.03
N GLU A 447 -0.91 -14.10 -12.32
CA GLU A 447 -2.31 -14.45 -12.04
C GLU A 447 -3.27 -13.97 -13.13
N ARG A 448 -2.97 -12.84 -13.78
CA ARG A 448 -3.78 -12.26 -14.86
C ARG A 448 -3.08 -12.42 -16.19
N ARG A 449 -3.68 -13.23 -17.06
CA ARG A 449 -3.20 -13.44 -18.44
C ARG A 449 -2.98 -12.09 -19.15
N GLY A 450 -1.76 -11.87 -19.63
CA GLY A 450 -1.37 -10.73 -20.45
C GLY A 450 -0.46 -11.14 -21.60
N ILE A 451 0.59 -10.36 -21.83
CA ILE A 451 1.58 -10.63 -22.90
C ILE A 451 2.52 -11.80 -22.54
N SER A 452 3.20 -12.37 -23.53
CA SER A 452 4.16 -13.45 -23.30
C SER A 452 5.41 -12.98 -22.53
N GLY A 453 6.15 -13.91 -21.90
CA GLY A 453 7.40 -13.58 -21.19
C GLY A 453 8.43 -12.88 -22.08
N GLY A 454 8.62 -13.34 -23.32
CA GLY A 454 9.52 -12.67 -24.27
C GLY A 454 9.05 -11.28 -24.71
N GLN A 455 7.73 -11.06 -24.82
CA GLN A 455 7.18 -9.74 -25.04
C GLN A 455 7.40 -8.85 -23.81
N ARG A 456 7.22 -9.38 -22.61
CA ARG A 456 7.48 -8.69 -21.34
C ARG A 456 8.93 -8.23 -21.23
N LYS A 457 9.89 -9.09 -21.57
CA LYS A 457 11.32 -8.73 -21.62
C LYS A 457 11.59 -7.59 -22.59
N ARG A 458 11.00 -7.64 -23.79
CA ARG A 458 11.08 -6.55 -24.77
C ARG A 458 10.47 -5.26 -24.21
N VAL A 459 9.34 -5.31 -23.50
CA VAL A 459 8.77 -4.11 -22.85
C VAL A 459 9.72 -3.54 -21.80
N SER A 460 10.34 -4.37 -20.96
CA SER A 460 11.33 -3.94 -19.97
C SER A 460 12.52 -3.21 -20.62
N ILE A 461 13.07 -3.76 -21.72
CA ILE A 461 14.10 -3.09 -22.52
C ILE A 461 13.57 -1.78 -23.13
N GLY A 462 12.33 -1.78 -23.62
CA GLY A 462 11.67 -0.62 -24.20
C GLY A 462 11.48 0.54 -23.22
N LEU A 463 11.22 0.26 -21.94
CA LEU A 463 11.12 1.26 -20.89
C LEU A 463 12.43 2.07 -20.76
N GLU A 464 13.58 1.39 -20.86
CA GLU A 464 14.89 2.04 -20.85
C GLU A 464 15.17 2.78 -22.17
N LEU A 465 14.86 2.18 -23.32
CA LEU A 465 15.06 2.81 -24.63
C LEU A 465 14.20 4.07 -24.82
N ALA A 466 13.01 4.13 -24.21
CA ALA A 466 12.12 5.30 -24.27
C ALA A 466 12.76 6.57 -23.68
N ALA A 467 13.77 6.43 -22.82
CA ALA A 467 14.56 7.54 -22.29
C ALA A 467 15.67 8.02 -23.25
N LYS A 468 15.88 7.32 -24.38
CA LYS A 468 16.94 7.57 -25.38
C LYS A 468 18.35 7.59 -24.75
N PRO A 469 18.79 6.50 -24.09
CA PRO A 469 20.10 6.44 -23.45
C PRO A 469 21.23 6.40 -24.48
N SER A 470 22.41 6.84 -24.06
CA SER A 470 23.68 6.72 -24.79
C SER A 470 24.45 5.46 -24.41
N ILE A 471 24.28 4.99 -23.17
CA ILE A 471 24.82 3.72 -22.66
C ILE A 471 23.66 2.90 -22.12
N LEU A 472 23.57 1.63 -22.52
CA LEU A 472 22.56 0.69 -22.03
C LEU A 472 23.24 -0.51 -21.39
N PHE A 473 23.06 -0.66 -20.08
CA PHE A 473 23.48 -1.83 -19.32
C PHE A 473 22.32 -2.81 -19.18
N MET A 474 22.59 -4.10 -19.30
CA MET A 474 21.57 -5.15 -19.15
C MET A 474 22.13 -6.32 -18.36
N ASP A 475 21.39 -6.79 -17.37
CA ASP A 475 21.73 -7.99 -16.61
C ASP A 475 20.89 -9.18 -17.10
N GLU A 476 21.54 -10.17 -17.68
CA GLU A 476 20.94 -11.39 -18.26
C GLU A 476 19.71 -11.16 -19.17
N PRO A 477 19.82 -10.32 -20.22
CA PRO A 477 18.68 -9.95 -21.06
C PRO A 477 18.07 -11.11 -21.86
N THR A 478 18.79 -12.23 -22.00
CA THR A 478 18.35 -13.42 -22.75
C THR A 478 17.85 -14.54 -21.85
N SER A 479 17.83 -14.35 -20.52
CA SER A 479 17.36 -15.38 -19.59
C SER A 479 15.85 -15.60 -19.73
N GLY A 480 15.41 -16.87 -19.67
CA GLY A 480 14.00 -17.23 -19.83
C GLY A 480 13.43 -17.06 -21.25
N LEU A 481 14.28 -16.77 -22.25
CA LEU A 481 13.91 -16.67 -23.66
C LEU A 481 14.35 -17.89 -24.46
N ASP A 482 13.62 -18.19 -25.53
CA ASP A 482 14.11 -19.10 -26.56
C ASP A 482 15.20 -18.41 -27.42
N ALA A 483 15.94 -19.23 -28.17
CA ALA A 483 17.08 -18.74 -28.94
C ALA A 483 16.68 -17.70 -30.00
N THR A 484 15.51 -17.86 -30.60
CA THR A 484 14.99 -16.95 -31.63
C THR A 484 14.64 -15.59 -31.04
N ALA A 485 13.88 -15.56 -29.93
CA ALA A 485 13.53 -14.29 -29.29
C ALA A 485 14.76 -13.57 -28.72
N ALA A 486 15.74 -14.30 -28.20
CA ALA A 486 17.01 -13.72 -27.75
C ALA A 486 17.80 -13.11 -28.91
N ALA A 487 17.89 -13.80 -30.05
CA ALA A 487 18.56 -13.30 -31.25
C ALA A 487 17.86 -12.04 -31.81
N ASP A 488 16.54 -12.01 -31.87
CA ASP A 488 15.77 -10.84 -32.30
C ASP A 488 16.06 -9.60 -31.44
N ILE A 489 16.11 -9.79 -30.12
CA ILE A 489 16.42 -8.71 -29.16
C ILE A 489 17.83 -8.20 -29.40
N LEU A 490 18.83 -9.07 -29.54
CA LEU A 490 20.20 -8.67 -29.80
C LEU A 490 20.36 -7.98 -31.16
N GLN A 491 19.66 -8.43 -32.20
CA GLN A 491 19.64 -7.73 -33.48
C GLN A 491 19.02 -6.34 -33.37
N ALA A 492 17.95 -6.18 -32.59
CA ALA A 492 17.36 -4.87 -32.30
C ALA A 492 18.36 -3.96 -31.58
N LEU A 493 19.05 -4.48 -30.57
CA LEU A 493 20.09 -3.76 -29.85
C LEU A 493 21.29 -3.40 -30.73
N LYS A 494 21.68 -4.27 -31.67
CA LYS A 494 22.73 -4.00 -32.66
C LYS A 494 22.35 -2.88 -33.61
N ARG A 495 21.08 -2.81 -34.05
CA ARG A 495 20.55 -1.64 -34.77
C ARG A 495 20.68 -0.35 -33.96
N MET A 496 20.36 -0.40 -32.66
CA MET A 496 20.50 0.76 -31.77
C MET A 496 21.97 1.15 -31.51
N ALA A 497 22.86 0.17 -31.40
CA ALA A 497 24.29 0.40 -31.32
C ALA A 497 24.82 1.11 -32.58
N GLY A 498 24.38 0.68 -33.78
CA GLY A 498 24.70 1.34 -35.04
C GLY A 498 24.35 2.85 -35.08
N LEU A 499 23.38 3.29 -34.28
CA LEU A 499 23.00 4.70 -34.15
C LEU A 499 23.89 5.51 -33.21
N GLY A 500 24.78 4.88 -32.43
CA GLY A 500 25.66 5.55 -31.47
C GLY A 500 25.62 5.02 -30.05
N MET A 501 24.72 4.09 -29.73
CA MET A 501 24.57 3.54 -28.37
C MET A 501 25.72 2.61 -28.02
N ASN A 502 26.15 2.64 -26.76
CA ASN A 502 27.03 1.62 -26.18
C ASN A 502 26.16 0.63 -25.40
N VAL A 503 26.14 -0.64 -25.81
CA VAL A 503 25.30 -1.67 -25.19
C VAL A 503 26.18 -2.69 -24.50
N ILE A 504 25.98 -2.90 -23.19
CA ILE A 504 26.79 -3.81 -22.38
C ILE A 504 25.84 -4.78 -21.68
N ALA A 505 25.96 -6.07 -22.00
CA ALA A 505 25.08 -7.13 -21.49
C ALA A 505 25.88 -8.14 -20.67
N VAL A 506 25.43 -8.46 -19.45
CA VAL A 506 25.93 -9.62 -18.70
C VAL A 506 25.18 -10.87 -19.16
N LEU A 507 25.88 -11.95 -19.47
CA LEU A 507 25.30 -13.23 -19.90
C LEU A 507 25.88 -14.41 -19.11
N HIS A 508 25.05 -15.45 -18.92
CA HIS A 508 25.43 -16.61 -18.12
C HIS A 508 26.00 -17.78 -18.96
N GLN A 509 25.37 -18.21 -20.05
CA GLN A 509 25.90 -19.23 -20.98
C GLN A 509 25.09 -19.14 -22.30
N PRO A 510 25.54 -18.37 -23.31
CA PRO A 510 24.79 -18.22 -24.55
C PRO A 510 25.04 -19.38 -25.52
N ARG A 511 24.05 -19.66 -26.39
CA ARG A 511 24.29 -20.45 -27.59
C ARG A 511 25.34 -19.77 -28.47
N PHE A 512 26.11 -20.55 -29.23
CA PHE A 512 27.11 -19.99 -30.15
C PHE A 512 26.56 -18.94 -31.12
N SER A 513 25.34 -19.16 -31.64
CA SER A 513 24.68 -18.19 -32.53
C SER A 513 24.41 -16.85 -31.87
N ILE A 514 24.22 -16.82 -30.54
CA ILE A 514 24.06 -15.59 -29.75
C ILE A 514 25.44 -15.00 -29.44
N PHE A 515 26.42 -15.84 -29.06
CA PHE A 515 27.79 -15.43 -28.82
C PHE A 515 28.39 -14.66 -30.00
N ALA A 516 28.16 -15.13 -31.22
CA ALA A 516 28.63 -14.50 -32.46
C ALA A 516 27.95 -13.16 -32.80
N LEU A 517 26.80 -12.83 -32.18
CA LEU A 517 26.12 -11.55 -32.44
C LEU A 517 26.77 -10.36 -31.72
N PHE A 518 27.58 -10.62 -30.69
CA PHE A 518 28.30 -9.59 -29.96
C PHE A 518 29.48 -9.07 -30.77
N ASP A 519 29.72 -7.77 -30.70
CA ASP A 519 30.88 -7.16 -31.35
C ASP A 519 32.13 -7.43 -30.51
N ASP A 520 32.06 -7.19 -29.20
CA ASP A 520 33.15 -7.46 -28.25
C ASP A 520 32.67 -8.37 -27.10
N ILE A 521 33.58 -9.17 -26.55
CA ILE A 521 33.33 -10.03 -25.39
C ILE A 521 34.41 -9.79 -24.34
N MET A 522 33.97 -9.68 -23.10
CA MET A 522 34.79 -9.59 -21.90
C MET A 522 34.60 -10.85 -21.06
N LEU A 523 35.68 -11.59 -20.82
CA LEU A 523 35.65 -12.84 -20.07
C LEU A 523 36.28 -12.65 -18.70
N LEU A 524 35.49 -12.85 -17.65
CA LEU A 524 35.91 -12.81 -16.26
C LEU A 524 36.15 -14.23 -15.73
N GLY A 525 37.33 -14.44 -15.15
CA GLY A 525 37.70 -15.68 -14.47
C GLY A 525 37.44 -15.65 -12.96
N LYS A 526 37.88 -16.72 -12.28
CA LYS A 526 37.82 -16.83 -10.81
C LYS A 526 38.49 -15.63 -10.14
N GLY A 527 37.86 -15.11 -9.08
CA GLY A 527 38.33 -13.93 -8.34
C GLY A 527 38.05 -12.60 -9.04
N GLY A 528 37.17 -12.56 -10.05
CA GLY A 528 36.78 -11.34 -10.75
C GLY A 528 37.94 -10.68 -11.47
N ARG A 529 38.74 -11.50 -12.16
CA ARG A 529 39.91 -11.08 -12.91
C ARG A 529 39.66 -11.24 -14.41
N LEU A 530 40.20 -10.32 -15.20
CA LEU A 530 40.04 -10.33 -16.64
C LEU A 530 40.93 -11.40 -17.29
N VAL A 531 40.34 -12.21 -18.16
CA VAL A 531 41.03 -13.26 -18.93
C VAL A 531 41.10 -12.93 -20.42
N TYR A 532 40.11 -12.19 -20.93
CA TYR A 532 40.04 -11.76 -22.32
C TYR A 532 39.14 -10.54 -22.45
N LEU A 533 39.52 -9.61 -23.32
CA LEU A 533 38.67 -8.51 -23.77
C LEU A 533 39.01 -8.19 -25.23
N GLY A 534 38.03 -8.36 -26.11
CA GLY A 534 38.22 -8.09 -27.53
C GLY A 534 37.06 -8.54 -28.39
N PRO A 535 37.21 -8.55 -29.72
CA PRO A 535 36.17 -8.99 -30.63
C PRO A 535 35.70 -10.42 -30.34
N SER A 536 34.41 -10.71 -30.52
CA SER A 536 33.84 -12.04 -30.26
C SER A 536 34.53 -13.14 -31.09
N TRP A 537 34.80 -12.87 -32.36
CA TRP A 537 35.41 -13.80 -33.31
C TRP A 537 36.89 -14.10 -33.03
N LEU A 538 37.60 -13.25 -32.28
CA LEU A 538 39.00 -13.49 -31.87
C LEU A 538 39.11 -14.31 -30.58
N ALA A 539 38.02 -14.51 -29.85
CA ALA A 539 38.07 -15.21 -28.57
C ALA A 539 38.57 -16.66 -28.75
N MET A 540 38.07 -17.37 -29.75
CA MET A 540 38.48 -18.75 -30.03
C MET A 540 39.95 -18.85 -30.47
N PRO A 541 40.40 -18.13 -31.51
CA PRO A 541 41.81 -18.06 -31.88
C PRO A 541 42.76 -17.70 -30.74
N TYR A 542 42.33 -16.83 -29.80
CA TYR A 542 43.13 -16.50 -28.63
C TYR A 542 43.36 -17.72 -27.73
N PHE A 543 42.32 -18.48 -27.37
CA PHE A 543 42.48 -19.68 -26.54
C PHE A 543 43.23 -20.80 -27.27
N GLU A 544 43.06 -20.94 -28.58
CA GLU A 544 43.86 -21.84 -29.41
C GLU A 544 45.35 -21.48 -29.40
N SER A 545 45.68 -20.18 -29.43
CA SER A 545 47.07 -19.70 -29.30
C SER A 545 47.69 -19.99 -27.92
N LEU A 546 46.86 -20.35 -26.94
CA LEU A 546 47.27 -20.79 -25.61
C LEU A 546 47.24 -22.32 -25.48
N ASP A 547 47.25 -23.06 -26.59
CA ASP A 547 47.26 -24.53 -26.63
C ASP A 547 46.00 -25.19 -26.04
N PHE A 548 44.86 -24.49 -26.04
CA PHE A 548 43.55 -25.10 -25.79
C PHE A 548 42.89 -25.50 -27.09
N GLU A 549 42.46 -26.75 -27.17
CA GLU A 549 41.76 -27.25 -28.36
C GLU A 549 40.28 -27.38 -28.14
N LEU A 550 39.51 -26.83 -29.06
CA LEU A 550 38.08 -27.06 -29.13
C LEU A 550 37.81 -28.52 -29.52
N PRO A 551 37.15 -29.31 -28.66
CA PRO A 551 36.70 -30.65 -29.01
C PRO A 551 35.69 -30.64 -30.17
N LEU A 552 35.68 -31.72 -30.95
CA LEU A 552 34.71 -31.89 -32.04
C LEU A 552 33.28 -31.89 -31.47
N HIS A 553 32.39 -31.12 -32.11
CA HIS A 553 30.96 -31.01 -31.77
C HIS A 553 30.64 -30.29 -30.45
N GLU A 554 31.59 -29.55 -29.87
CA GLU A 554 31.33 -28.71 -28.70
C GLU A 554 30.97 -27.28 -29.12
N ASN A 555 30.14 -26.62 -28.30
CA ASN A 555 29.80 -25.21 -28.51
C ASN A 555 31.01 -24.35 -28.11
N PRO A 556 31.56 -23.50 -29.00
CA PRO A 556 32.70 -22.66 -28.68
C PRO A 556 32.49 -21.75 -27.47
N ALA A 557 31.26 -21.27 -27.25
CA ALA A 557 30.95 -20.44 -26.08
C ALA A 557 31.04 -21.23 -24.77
N ASP A 558 30.63 -22.50 -24.78
CA ASP A 558 30.69 -23.38 -23.60
C ASP A 558 32.14 -23.80 -23.33
N PHE A 559 32.86 -24.19 -24.39
CA PHE A 559 34.30 -24.50 -24.33
C PHE A 559 35.10 -23.38 -23.66
N VAL A 560 34.89 -22.13 -24.06
CA VAL A 560 35.56 -20.97 -23.45
C VAL A 560 35.24 -20.86 -21.95
N MET A 561 33.99 -21.10 -21.54
CA MET A 561 33.63 -21.11 -20.12
C MET A 561 34.30 -22.26 -19.36
N ASP A 562 34.44 -23.41 -19.99
CA ASP A 562 35.07 -24.60 -19.43
C ASP A 562 36.59 -24.42 -19.27
N VAL A 563 37.24 -23.77 -20.23
CA VAL A 563 38.65 -23.34 -20.10
C VAL A 563 38.82 -22.38 -18.91
N ILE A 564 37.96 -21.37 -18.79
CA ILE A 564 38.03 -20.37 -17.70
C ILE A 564 37.72 -21.00 -16.32
N SER A 565 36.85 -22.01 -16.27
CA SER A 565 36.50 -22.71 -15.03
C SER A 565 37.56 -23.73 -14.60
N GLY A 566 38.39 -24.20 -15.56
CA GLY A 566 39.45 -25.19 -15.38
C GLY A 566 39.03 -26.62 -15.66
N SER A 567 37.94 -26.82 -16.38
CA SER A 567 37.42 -28.14 -16.77
C SER A 567 38.15 -28.72 -17.98
N VAL A 568 38.86 -27.90 -18.76
CA VAL A 568 39.60 -28.32 -19.96
C VAL A 568 41.10 -28.34 -19.68
N PRO A 569 41.81 -29.47 -19.92
CA PRO A 569 43.26 -29.53 -19.81
C PRO A 569 43.93 -28.78 -20.97
N GLN A 570 45.05 -28.12 -20.68
CA GLN A 570 45.90 -27.50 -21.71
C GLN A 570 46.79 -28.57 -22.36
N ARG A 571 46.97 -28.54 -23.68
CA ARG A 571 47.89 -29.48 -24.34
C ARG A 571 49.30 -29.34 -23.78
N GLY A 572 49.94 -30.48 -23.50
CA GLY A 572 51.29 -30.54 -22.94
C GLY A 572 51.40 -30.11 -21.47
N CYS A 573 50.28 -29.89 -20.77
CA CYS A 573 50.27 -29.51 -19.36
C CYS A 573 49.08 -30.13 -18.60
N ASP A 574 49.30 -31.28 -17.95
CA ASP A 574 48.25 -32.01 -17.21
C ASP A 574 47.76 -31.30 -15.93
N ALA A 575 48.48 -30.26 -15.46
CA ALA A 575 48.21 -29.54 -14.22
C ALA A 575 47.95 -28.03 -14.43
N PHE A 576 47.20 -27.67 -15.48
CA PHE A 576 46.87 -26.27 -15.74
C PHE A 576 45.92 -25.70 -14.67
N HIS A 577 46.34 -24.61 -14.00
CA HIS A 577 45.48 -23.86 -13.08
C HIS A 577 44.91 -22.62 -13.78
N PRO A 578 43.58 -22.40 -13.77
CA PRO A 578 42.91 -21.28 -14.45
C PRO A 578 43.42 -19.89 -14.06
N GLU A 579 43.99 -19.75 -12.85
CA GLU A 579 44.58 -18.49 -12.39
C GLU A 579 45.74 -18.00 -13.28
N ARG A 580 46.42 -18.92 -13.98
CA ARG A 580 47.48 -18.59 -14.94
C ARG A 580 46.96 -17.80 -16.14
N LEU A 581 45.70 -17.97 -16.53
CA LEU A 581 45.08 -17.23 -17.64
C LEU A 581 45.12 -15.72 -17.42
N VAL A 582 45.02 -15.27 -16.16
CA VAL A 582 45.11 -13.84 -15.83
C VAL A 582 46.50 -13.29 -16.08
N GLY A 583 47.54 -14.06 -15.71
CA GLY A 583 48.92 -13.69 -15.99
C GLY A 583 49.21 -13.63 -17.49
N LEU A 584 48.74 -14.64 -18.23
CA LEU A 584 48.86 -14.70 -19.70
C LEU A 584 48.15 -13.54 -20.39
N TRP A 585 46.97 -13.16 -19.91
CA TRP A 585 46.26 -11.99 -20.42
C TRP A 585 47.06 -10.70 -20.24
N GLN A 586 47.67 -10.51 -19.06
CA GLN A 586 48.44 -9.32 -18.73
C GLN A 586 49.77 -9.23 -19.49
N THR A 587 50.46 -10.35 -19.74
CA THR A 587 51.77 -10.36 -20.40
C THR A 587 51.71 -10.49 -21.91
N TYR A 588 50.72 -11.21 -22.44
CA TYR A 588 50.63 -11.58 -23.86
C TYR A 588 49.27 -11.27 -24.49
N GLY A 589 48.16 -11.62 -23.82
CA GLY A 589 46.84 -11.58 -24.44
C GLY A 589 46.43 -10.20 -24.93
N LEU A 590 46.71 -9.14 -24.16
CA LEU A 590 46.37 -7.77 -24.56
C LEU A 590 47.09 -7.33 -25.86
N SER A 591 48.39 -7.59 -25.99
CA SER A 591 49.14 -7.25 -27.19
C SER A 591 48.72 -8.14 -28.36
N TRP A 592 48.52 -9.43 -28.10
CA TRP A 592 48.08 -10.38 -29.11
C TRP A 592 46.75 -9.98 -29.75
N VAL A 593 45.70 -9.73 -28.94
CA VAL A 593 44.38 -9.31 -29.46
C VAL A 593 44.48 -7.99 -30.23
N ARG A 594 45.29 -7.05 -29.75
CA ARG A 594 45.49 -5.76 -30.42
C ARG A 594 46.19 -5.89 -31.77
N THR A 595 47.12 -6.83 -31.91
CA THR A 595 47.79 -7.11 -33.18
C THR A 595 46.86 -7.86 -34.13
N GLN A 596 46.23 -8.94 -33.68
CA GLN A 596 45.37 -9.77 -34.52
C GLN A 596 44.11 -9.04 -35.00
N SER A 597 43.52 -8.17 -34.17
CA SER A 597 42.39 -7.32 -34.59
C SER A 597 42.73 -6.33 -35.71
N LYS A 598 44.01 -6.00 -35.91
CA LYS A 598 44.47 -5.19 -37.05
C LYS A 598 44.75 -6.03 -38.28
N LEU A 599 45.31 -7.24 -38.10
CA LEU A 599 45.72 -8.14 -39.18
C LEU A 599 44.55 -8.89 -39.83
N MET A 600 43.49 -9.18 -39.06
CA MET A 600 42.31 -9.91 -39.54
C MET A 600 41.05 -9.04 -39.47
N PRO A 601 40.85 -8.04 -40.35
CA PRO A 601 39.67 -7.16 -40.27
C PRO A 601 38.33 -7.80 -40.71
N LEU A 602 38.22 -9.13 -40.83
CA LEU A 602 37.01 -9.79 -41.34
C LEU A 602 36.01 -10.14 -40.22
N ASP A 603 34.90 -9.40 -40.18
CA ASP A 603 33.60 -9.89 -39.65
C ASP A 603 32.89 -10.66 -40.78
N PRO A 604 32.70 -11.99 -40.68
CA PRO A 604 32.04 -12.77 -41.73
C PRO A 604 30.51 -12.55 -41.84
N THR A 605 29.89 -11.74 -40.97
CA THR A 605 28.43 -11.78 -40.76
C THR A 605 27.66 -10.47 -40.91
N TYR A 606 28.25 -9.39 -41.41
CA TYR A 606 27.51 -8.14 -41.67
C TYR A 606 27.60 -7.64 -43.12
N GLY A 607 26.47 -7.70 -43.83
CA GLY A 607 26.26 -7.19 -45.19
C GLY A 607 26.21 -5.65 -45.28
N SER A 608 27.31 -4.97 -44.95
CA SER A 608 27.46 -3.53 -45.15
C SER A 608 28.68 -3.23 -46.00
N ARG A 609 28.48 -3.31 -47.34
CA ARG A 609 29.46 -3.13 -48.44
C ARG A 609 30.72 -4.01 -48.29
N PRO A 610 31.23 -4.62 -49.36
CA PRO A 610 32.62 -5.07 -49.28
C PRO A 610 33.46 -3.85 -48.85
N PRO A 611 34.44 -3.98 -47.93
CA PRO A 611 35.55 -3.05 -48.04
C PRO A 611 35.96 -3.22 -49.50
N GLU A 612 35.94 -2.12 -50.25
CA GLU A 612 36.75 -2.04 -51.46
C GLU A 612 38.06 -2.69 -51.04
N GLN A 613 38.34 -3.90 -51.56
CA GLN A 613 39.61 -4.57 -51.28
C GLN A 613 40.60 -3.45 -51.47
N LEU A 614 41.34 -3.10 -50.43
CA LEU A 614 42.45 -2.17 -50.54
C LEU A 614 43.48 -2.95 -51.36
N ARG A 615 43.16 -3.13 -52.65
CA ARG A 615 44.09 -3.51 -53.68
C ARG A 615 45.02 -2.33 -53.65
N ILE A 616 46.14 -2.53 -53.00
CA ILE A 616 47.27 -1.65 -53.16
C ILE A 616 47.40 -1.50 -54.67
N ASP A 617 47.21 -0.29 -55.15
CA ASP A 617 47.30 0.01 -56.58
C ASP A 617 48.64 -0.58 -57.07
N PRO A 618 48.69 -1.35 -58.15
CA PRO A 618 49.94 -1.90 -58.67
C PRO A 618 51.05 -0.84 -58.78
N GLU A 619 50.70 0.42 -59.04
CA GLU A 619 51.64 1.56 -59.03
C GLU A 619 52.15 1.91 -57.62
N GLN A 620 51.31 1.85 -56.59
CA GLN A 620 51.70 2.07 -55.19
C GLN A 620 52.54 0.92 -54.63
N PHE A 621 52.25 -0.32 -55.04
CA PHE A 621 53.04 -1.48 -54.64
C PHE A 621 54.43 -1.46 -55.31
N ALA A 622 54.50 -1.04 -56.57
CA ALA A 622 55.77 -0.82 -57.27
C ALA A 622 56.59 0.30 -56.61
N LEU A 623 55.96 1.43 -56.27
CA LEU A 623 56.61 2.52 -55.55
C LEU A 623 57.15 2.07 -54.19
N LEU A 624 56.39 1.25 -53.45
CA LEU A 624 56.83 0.71 -52.16
C LEU A 624 58.06 -0.20 -52.30
N SER A 625 58.09 -1.04 -53.33
CA SER A 625 59.26 -1.87 -53.65
C SER A 625 60.48 -1.01 -53.99
N GLU A 626 60.32 0.08 -54.75
CA GLU A 626 61.40 1.03 -55.06
C GLU A 626 61.91 1.75 -53.81
N GLN A 627 61.02 2.13 -52.88
CA GLN A 627 61.41 2.72 -51.61
C GLN A 627 62.15 1.73 -50.70
N PHE A 628 61.76 0.45 -50.75
CA PHE A 628 62.49 -0.62 -50.04
C PHE A 628 63.91 -0.74 -50.58
N ASP A 629 64.07 -0.77 -51.90
CA ASP A 629 65.38 -0.82 -52.57
C ASP A 629 66.23 0.42 -52.26
N ALA A 630 65.61 1.59 -52.11
CA ALA A 630 66.31 2.81 -51.73
C ALA A 630 66.75 2.83 -50.25
N ALA A 631 66.05 2.10 -49.39
CA ALA A 631 66.38 1.95 -47.97
C ALA A 631 67.43 0.85 -47.71
N ASP A 632 67.53 -0.13 -48.61
CA ASP A 632 68.58 -1.17 -48.57
C ASP A 632 69.91 -0.62 -49.10
N ALA A 633 70.68 0.00 -48.21
CA ALA A 633 71.98 0.57 -48.55
C ALA A 633 73.05 -0.50 -48.87
N ASP A 634 72.88 -1.73 -48.35
CA ASP A 634 73.86 -2.82 -48.48
C ASP A 634 73.57 -3.69 -49.73
N GLY A 635 72.36 -3.59 -50.29
CA GLY A 635 71.92 -4.29 -51.51
C GLY A 635 71.75 -5.79 -51.31
N ASP A 636 71.50 -6.24 -50.08
CA ASP A 636 71.35 -7.65 -49.71
C ASP A 636 69.88 -8.12 -49.69
N ASP A 637 68.97 -7.30 -50.21
CA ASP A 637 67.53 -7.54 -50.32
C ASP A 637 66.87 -7.73 -48.93
N ALA A 638 67.48 -7.14 -47.88
CA ALA A 638 67.01 -7.22 -46.52
C ALA A 638 67.30 -5.93 -45.70
N LEU A 639 66.42 -5.58 -44.77
CA LEU A 639 66.58 -4.39 -43.94
C LEU A 639 66.92 -4.74 -42.50
N ARG A 640 67.84 -3.97 -41.91
CA ARG A 640 68.04 -3.92 -40.45
C ARG A 640 67.02 -2.98 -39.82
N ALA A 641 66.91 -3.04 -38.50
CA ALA A 641 66.00 -2.18 -37.73
C ALA A 641 66.18 -0.68 -38.02
N GLY A 642 67.41 -0.22 -38.26
CA GLY A 642 67.71 1.18 -38.61
C GLY A 642 67.19 1.55 -40.01
N ASP A 643 67.42 0.70 -41.00
CA ASP A 643 67.03 0.94 -42.39
C ASP A 643 65.52 0.82 -42.58
N LEU A 644 64.87 -0.10 -41.85
CA LEU A 644 63.42 -0.18 -41.74
C LEU A 644 62.81 1.11 -41.16
N GLN A 645 63.48 1.73 -40.19
CA GLN A 645 63.04 3.02 -39.64
C GLN A 645 63.13 4.15 -40.68
N VAL A 646 64.15 4.12 -41.53
CA VAL A 646 64.33 5.08 -42.63
C VAL A 646 63.22 4.88 -43.69
N LEU A 647 62.95 3.64 -44.10
CA LEU A 647 61.87 3.30 -45.03
C LEU A 647 60.51 3.82 -44.54
N LEU A 648 60.15 3.52 -43.30
CA LEU A 648 58.85 3.93 -42.74
C LEU A 648 58.71 5.45 -42.65
N ARG A 649 59.80 6.17 -42.36
CA ARG A 649 59.81 7.65 -42.41
C ARG A 649 59.69 8.21 -43.81
N ALA A 650 60.32 7.58 -44.81
CA ALA A 650 60.18 7.97 -46.21
C ALA A 650 58.72 7.84 -46.70
N LEU A 651 57.97 6.89 -46.13
CA LEU A 651 56.53 6.71 -46.36
C LEU A 651 55.64 7.65 -45.52
N GLY A 652 56.23 8.60 -44.79
CA GLY A 652 55.51 9.59 -43.99
C GLY A 652 55.03 9.10 -42.62
N LEU A 653 55.54 7.97 -42.13
CA LEU A 653 55.24 7.43 -40.80
C LEU A 653 56.31 7.88 -39.79
N GLU A 654 55.92 8.13 -38.54
CA GLU A 654 56.86 8.40 -37.43
C GLU A 654 56.89 7.21 -36.45
N PRO A 655 57.60 6.12 -36.77
CA PRO A 655 57.61 4.93 -35.92
C PRO A 655 58.45 5.14 -34.65
N SER A 656 57.90 4.70 -33.51
CA SER A 656 58.64 4.62 -32.26
C SER A 656 59.62 3.45 -32.26
N THR A 657 60.60 3.45 -31.37
CA THR A 657 61.57 2.34 -31.23
C THR A 657 60.87 1.01 -30.93
N LEU A 658 59.73 1.05 -30.23
CA LEU A 658 58.92 -0.13 -29.93
C LEU A 658 58.23 -0.68 -31.19
N ASP A 659 57.74 0.20 -32.07
CA ASP A 659 57.09 -0.21 -33.32
C ASP A 659 58.09 -0.94 -34.25
N ILE A 660 59.32 -0.42 -34.33
CA ILE A 660 60.40 -1.09 -35.08
C ILE A 660 60.72 -2.45 -34.47
N GLN A 661 60.86 -2.55 -33.14
CA GLN A 661 61.14 -3.83 -32.48
C GLN A 661 60.02 -4.86 -32.71
N MET A 662 58.76 -4.44 -32.76
CA MET A 662 57.63 -5.32 -33.03
C MET A 662 57.65 -5.83 -34.48
N ILE A 663 57.89 -4.96 -35.46
CA ILE A 663 57.95 -5.37 -36.87
C ILE A 663 59.14 -6.31 -37.10
N MET A 664 60.29 -6.01 -36.50
CA MET A 664 61.47 -6.88 -36.56
C MET A 664 61.21 -8.23 -35.88
N ALA A 665 60.48 -8.27 -34.76
CA ALA A 665 60.15 -9.54 -34.10
C ALA A 665 59.23 -10.44 -34.95
N GLU A 666 58.36 -9.82 -35.77
CA GLU A 666 57.39 -10.53 -36.60
C GLU A 666 57.99 -11.00 -37.94
N LEU A 667 58.79 -10.15 -38.60
CA LEU A 667 59.23 -10.37 -39.98
C LEU A 667 60.70 -10.76 -40.11
N ALA A 668 61.51 -10.62 -39.05
CA ALA A 668 62.93 -10.90 -39.18
C ALA A 668 63.21 -12.40 -39.30
N ILE A 669 64.13 -12.74 -40.19
CA ILE A 669 64.61 -14.11 -40.36
C ILE A 669 65.28 -14.55 -39.03
N PRO A 670 64.88 -15.70 -38.46
CA PRO A 670 65.44 -16.19 -37.21
C PRO A 670 66.97 -16.31 -37.30
N ARG A 671 67.67 -15.73 -36.31
CA ARG A 671 69.14 -15.65 -36.16
C ARG A 671 69.87 -14.54 -36.92
N THR A 672 69.31 -13.96 -37.98
CA THR A 672 69.95 -12.83 -38.68
C THR A 672 69.42 -11.48 -38.21
N GLY A 673 68.16 -11.42 -37.76
CA GLY A 673 67.55 -10.17 -37.32
C GLY A 673 67.35 -9.19 -38.48
N LEU A 674 67.20 -9.69 -39.70
CA LEU A 674 66.99 -8.92 -40.93
C LEU A 674 65.59 -9.24 -41.50
N VAL A 675 64.92 -8.23 -42.05
CA VAL A 675 63.62 -8.38 -42.72
C VAL A 675 63.87 -8.44 -44.23
N SER A 676 63.62 -9.58 -44.88
CA SER A 676 63.80 -9.67 -46.34
C SER A 676 62.71 -8.90 -47.10
N LYS A 677 63.05 -8.41 -48.29
CA LYS A 677 62.11 -7.74 -49.19
C LYS A 677 60.90 -8.60 -49.50
N GLU A 678 61.10 -9.89 -49.77
CA GLU A 678 60.00 -10.81 -50.04
C GLU A 678 59.04 -10.94 -48.85
N ALA A 679 59.55 -11.10 -47.63
CA ALA A 679 58.74 -11.19 -46.42
C ALA A 679 58.01 -9.87 -46.12
N PHE A 680 58.67 -8.74 -46.35
CA PHE A 680 58.07 -7.42 -46.18
C PHE A 680 56.96 -7.15 -47.19
N MET A 681 57.21 -7.42 -48.48
CA MET A 681 56.21 -7.20 -49.54
C MET A 681 55.03 -8.17 -49.40
N GLN A 682 55.25 -9.41 -48.97
CA GLN A 682 54.19 -10.37 -48.64
C GLN A 682 53.39 -9.98 -47.39
N TYR A 683 54.01 -9.31 -46.42
CA TYR A 683 53.31 -8.80 -45.24
C TYR A 683 52.42 -7.59 -45.55
N VAL A 684 52.84 -6.76 -46.51
CA VAL A 684 52.08 -5.58 -46.93
C VAL A 684 50.93 -5.94 -47.86
N GLN A 685 51.10 -6.98 -48.69
CA GLN A 685 50.09 -7.53 -49.60
C GLN A 685 48.98 -8.28 -48.85
#